data_AF-A0A946E949-F1
#
_entry.id   AF-A0A946E949-F1
#
_cell.length_a   1.000
_cell.length_b   1.000
_cell.length_c   1.000
_cell.angle_alpha   90.00
_cell.angle_beta   90.00
_cell.angle_gamma   90.00
#
_symmetry.space_group_name_H-M   'P 1'
#
loop_
_entity.id
_entity.type
_entity.pdbx_description
1 polymer ?
#
loop_
_entity_poly.entity_id
_entity_poly.type
_entity_poly.pdbx_seq_one_letter_code
_entity_poly.pdbx_strand_id
1 'polypeptide(L)'
;MKNWTPLFITQFLGILNDNLLKHLIIFISILWISSELQDVIIPIATALLVLPYILFSPFAGFLSQIKTKRTIVRIAKLAEIPIMIIAAFAFSIENISLLLLCLFLMGFQSAIYSPAKLGLIKDISHGSNVSKGTGIMEFFGFLAILFSTVLAGFIANLSSNQNSTIAFTLISIAFIGWLASLLIQSKKHKERRQKSNLSILPLKFLKSSYRKSKKNKGLNSVILGLGMFWMIASLLQMNLLVYCNAYLNLNTLETSVVWAIVIVGIALGCILAGVINKQRVELGISVLGTIGLAIFTSLIAFSEPSIKTFCVYLFFGAMSAGVFKVPLNSWMQERCTTRDLSNRLAYLNMIIFIIVLLSSVIFALLTFNSDSIGIFKFIAYTSILLALIMTLKNPSELIRIIVFFVARTCYKMNIKGIHNIPKKSGALIVANHLSFMDFILIVGAVPRQVRYVMFKGIYDIKWLKWLFKSLNMIPISPRSKNNLSTFNQLCQDQINKGHIVVIFAEGMITRNGHIHEFKKGLEHIAKGINAPIIPIHMDGVLGTPFTYLSGKSSAEKFTFKNLRKKVFINVGAPMASSSSAFNVRQTVTKLQAESVANRIDDQELAHHEFIKYSLKNLKNIAFENALMPVTHKSLLQQVFRRANGIKNVLHDKAYGILFISDEYEHAITTLAMSVAGKTSILAEKSGKNISTLRKTYKCNTVLTDQPIGNVDFEPIWLSHLDQRKFSLMKIRFLKLTRTIDYFFNNKHDKYDDLMIGSTSNLHTALTHQNIISTIYGLQQVNNLKKYGNTKAFFERNSTIHNLLNVWLPASKAIIGMPNTNLKGLNTIIGKEDDLHQIIGSPEVNDLKYIITDYQRNSILTDVIDTEVTTIQRGFGLLESIPILSLNTNDFNGKDIAGKPLFQAGTNLKTAGRPIPGIAVQIVDPSNWTKLLNSNEVGAILVKGAQIAQHLTIKSAEWINGWFNTNMSGYLDENGFMHIVKASDETK
;
A
#
# COMPACT_ATOMS: atom_id res chain seq x y z
N MET A 1 21.90 -2.54 -3.13
CA MET A 1 22.57 -3.64 -3.87
C MET A 1 24.07 -3.45 -3.88
N LYS A 2 24.58 -2.25 -4.18
CA LYS A 2 26.03 -1.92 -4.18
C LYS A 2 26.82 -2.47 -2.98
N ASN A 3 26.26 -2.42 -1.75
CA ASN A 3 26.96 -2.90 -0.56
C ASN A 3 27.11 -4.43 -0.45
N TRP A 4 26.25 -5.23 -1.12
CA TRP A 4 26.31 -6.70 -1.07
C TRP A 4 27.08 -7.32 -2.24
N THR A 5 27.31 -6.58 -3.32
CA THR A 5 27.92 -7.10 -4.56
C THR A 5 29.22 -7.87 -4.31
N PRO A 6 30.19 -7.38 -3.50
CA PRO A 6 31.41 -8.14 -3.23
C PRO A 6 31.13 -9.50 -2.58
N LEU A 7 30.19 -9.54 -1.63
CA LEU A 7 29.82 -10.77 -0.92
C LEU A 7 29.15 -11.79 -1.87
N PHE A 8 28.30 -11.33 -2.79
CA PHE A 8 27.65 -12.20 -3.78
C PHE A 8 28.65 -12.77 -4.79
N ILE A 9 29.62 -11.96 -5.26
CA ILE A 9 30.69 -12.42 -6.14
C ILE A 9 31.56 -13.46 -5.42
N THR A 10 31.99 -13.17 -4.18
CA THR A 10 32.77 -14.12 -3.38
C THR A 10 32.03 -15.44 -3.16
N GLN A 11 30.72 -15.39 -2.92
CA GLN A 11 29.87 -16.57 -2.80
C GLN A 11 29.79 -17.37 -4.10
N PHE A 12 29.48 -16.68 -5.21
CA PHE A 12 29.35 -17.32 -6.52
C PHE A 12 30.63 -18.06 -6.90
N LEU A 13 31.77 -17.38 -6.83
CA LEU A 13 33.06 -17.95 -7.18
C LEU A 13 33.51 -19.06 -6.22
N GLY A 14 33.19 -18.96 -4.93
CA GLY A 14 33.41 -20.07 -3.98
C GLY A 14 32.64 -21.31 -4.43
N ILE A 15 31.31 -21.25 -4.47
CA ILE A 15 30.48 -22.41 -4.82
C ILE A 15 30.81 -22.97 -6.21
N LEU A 16 31.14 -22.09 -7.16
CA LEU A 16 31.58 -22.45 -8.50
C LEU A 16 32.83 -23.32 -8.43
N ASN A 17 33.86 -22.90 -7.70
CA ASN A 17 35.12 -23.63 -7.59
C ASN A 17 34.97 -24.96 -6.84
N ASP A 18 34.23 -24.94 -5.72
CA ASP A 18 33.97 -26.13 -4.89
C ASP A 18 33.37 -27.26 -5.74
N ASN A 19 32.34 -26.92 -6.53
CA ASN A 19 31.66 -27.89 -7.38
C ASN A 19 32.42 -28.16 -8.67
N LEU A 20 33.16 -27.20 -9.23
CA LEU A 20 33.98 -27.42 -10.42
C LEU A 20 35.05 -28.47 -10.13
N LEU A 21 35.79 -28.33 -9.02
CA LEU A 21 36.77 -29.34 -8.58
C LEU A 21 36.10 -30.72 -8.42
N LYS A 22 34.98 -30.79 -7.70
CA LYS A 22 34.25 -32.04 -7.49
C LYS A 22 33.87 -32.73 -8.81
N HIS A 23 33.26 -32.01 -9.75
CA HIS A 23 32.83 -32.59 -11.02
C HIS A 23 34.02 -32.91 -11.94
N LEU A 24 35.10 -32.13 -11.91
CA LEU A 24 36.34 -32.47 -12.64
C LEU A 24 36.96 -33.76 -12.11
N ILE A 25 37.02 -33.96 -10.79
CA ILE A 25 37.47 -35.23 -10.20
C ILE A 25 36.57 -36.37 -10.69
N ILE A 26 35.24 -36.20 -10.63
CA ILE A 26 34.31 -37.23 -11.08
C ILE A 26 34.49 -37.54 -12.58
N PHE A 27 34.55 -36.53 -13.45
CA PHE A 27 34.60 -36.77 -14.90
C PHE A 27 35.96 -37.27 -15.40
N ILE A 28 37.06 -36.80 -14.79
CA ILE A 28 38.41 -37.12 -15.26
C ILE A 28 38.95 -38.37 -14.57
N SER A 29 38.77 -38.52 -13.25
CA SER A 29 39.33 -39.65 -12.52
C SER A 29 38.71 -40.99 -12.91
N ILE A 30 37.52 -41.01 -13.52
CA ILE A 30 36.94 -42.23 -14.13
C ILE A 30 37.85 -42.78 -15.24
N LEU A 31 38.57 -41.93 -15.97
CA LEU A 31 39.46 -42.33 -17.06
C LEU A 31 40.78 -42.96 -16.58
N TRP A 32 41.15 -42.74 -15.32
CA TRP A 32 42.43 -43.19 -14.75
C TRP A 32 42.35 -44.50 -13.99
N ILE A 33 41.15 -45.08 -13.87
CA ILE A 33 40.83 -46.10 -12.88
C ILE A 33 40.06 -47.25 -13.54
N SER A 34 40.31 -48.48 -13.10
CA SER A 34 39.59 -49.67 -13.56
C SER A 34 38.08 -49.56 -13.28
N SER A 35 37.26 -50.16 -14.15
CA SER A 35 35.79 -50.12 -14.06
C SER A 35 35.24 -50.53 -12.69
N GLU A 36 35.88 -51.49 -12.01
CA GLU A 36 35.48 -51.95 -10.67
C GLU A 36 35.63 -50.90 -9.56
N LEU A 37 36.59 -49.99 -9.70
CA LEU A 37 36.87 -48.94 -8.70
C LEU A 37 36.08 -47.64 -8.98
N GLN A 38 35.49 -47.49 -10.18
CA GLN A 38 34.70 -46.30 -10.56
C GLN A 38 33.45 -46.14 -9.67
N ASP A 39 32.75 -47.23 -9.39
CA ASP A 39 31.53 -47.24 -8.55
C ASP A 39 31.81 -46.85 -7.08
N VAL A 40 33.05 -47.00 -6.62
CA VAL A 40 33.47 -46.70 -5.25
C VAL A 40 33.90 -45.23 -5.09
N ILE A 41 34.48 -44.63 -6.12
CA ILE A 41 35.14 -43.31 -6.01
C ILE A 41 34.15 -42.15 -6.08
N ILE A 42 33.07 -42.26 -6.86
CA ILE A 42 32.04 -41.20 -6.97
C ILE A 42 31.34 -40.97 -5.61
N PRO A 43 30.89 -42.01 -4.87
CA PRO A 43 30.36 -41.84 -3.52
C PRO A 43 31.39 -41.31 -2.53
N ILE A 44 32.64 -41.77 -2.58
CA ILE A 44 33.72 -41.31 -1.69
C ILE A 44 34.02 -39.83 -1.92
N ALA A 45 34.15 -39.39 -3.17
CA ALA A 45 34.38 -37.98 -3.50
C ALA A 45 33.24 -37.09 -2.96
N THR A 46 31.99 -37.51 -3.17
CA THR A 46 30.82 -36.79 -2.65
C THR A 46 30.81 -36.76 -1.12
N ALA A 47 31.13 -37.87 -0.46
CA ALA A 47 31.19 -37.97 1.00
C ALA A 47 32.32 -37.11 1.60
N LEU A 48 33.50 -37.09 0.97
CA LEU A 48 34.65 -36.31 1.44
C LEU A 48 34.42 -34.80 1.36
N LEU A 49 33.60 -34.32 0.41
CA LEU A 49 33.19 -32.91 0.38
C LEU A 49 32.19 -32.57 1.50
N VAL A 50 31.33 -33.52 1.89
CA VAL A 50 30.24 -33.32 2.86
C VAL A 50 30.70 -33.53 4.31
N LEU A 51 31.53 -34.54 4.56
CA LEU A 51 31.97 -34.94 5.89
C LEU A 51 32.57 -33.79 6.73
N PRO A 52 33.40 -32.87 6.17
CA PRO A 52 33.93 -31.76 6.94
C PRO A 52 32.87 -30.82 7.51
N TYR A 53 31.71 -30.67 6.86
CA TYR A 53 30.62 -29.87 7.41
C TYR A 53 30.04 -30.47 8.70
N ILE A 54 30.04 -31.79 8.84
CA ILE A 54 29.55 -32.47 10.05
C ILE A 54 30.58 -32.34 11.18
N LEU A 55 31.86 -32.53 10.84
CA LEU A 55 32.95 -32.55 11.81
C LEU A 55 33.37 -31.15 12.28
N PHE A 56 33.41 -30.16 11.38
CA PHE A 56 34.06 -28.87 11.64
C PHE A 56 33.11 -27.66 11.67
N SER A 57 31.80 -27.83 11.42
CA SER A 57 30.81 -26.77 11.73
C SER A 57 30.88 -26.26 13.18
N PRO A 58 31.08 -27.10 14.22
CA PRO A 58 31.30 -26.62 15.59
C PRO A 58 32.49 -25.65 15.71
N PHE A 59 33.59 -25.94 15.00
CA PHE A 59 34.78 -25.10 14.96
C PHE A 59 34.49 -23.76 14.27
N ALA A 60 33.72 -23.76 13.18
CA ALA A 60 33.25 -22.53 12.52
C ALA A 60 32.42 -21.65 13.47
N GLY A 61 31.54 -22.28 14.27
CA GLY A 61 30.79 -21.60 15.33
C GLY A 61 31.71 -20.95 16.35
N PHE A 62 32.70 -21.68 16.86
CA PHE A 62 33.71 -21.15 17.77
C PHE A 62 34.50 -19.98 17.18
N LEU A 63 35.01 -20.11 15.95
CA LEU A 63 35.76 -19.04 15.25
C LEU A 63 34.97 -17.75 15.14
N SER A 64 33.65 -17.85 14.88
CA SER A 64 32.75 -16.68 14.77
C SER A 64 32.61 -15.86 16.05
N GLN A 65 33.05 -16.40 17.19
CA GLN A 65 33.04 -15.71 18.47
C GLN A 65 34.33 -14.93 18.72
N ILE A 66 35.47 -15.43 18.22
CA ILE A 66 36.79 -14.85 18.46
C ILE A 66 37.26 -13.93 17.32
N LYS A 67 36.80 -14.15 16.09
CA LYS A 67 37.15 -13.35 14.90
C LYS A 67 35.89 -12.73 14.28
N THR A 68 36.08 -11.67 13.50
CA THR A 68 34.96 -11.07 12.74
C THR A 68 34.58 -11.96 11.57
N LYS A 69 33.29 -11.98 11.19
CA LYS A 69 32.81 -12.79 10.05
C LYS A 69 33.55 -12.45 8.74
N ARG A 70 33.88 -11.17 8.52
CA ARG A 70 34.69 -10.70 7.38
C ARG A 70 36.09 -11.34 7.38
N THR A 71 36.74 -11.38 8.53
CA THR A 71 38.07 -12.01 8.67
C THR A 71 38.00 -13.50 8.35
N ILE A 72 36.96 -14.20 8.85
CA ILE A 72 36.77 -15.64 8.60
C ILE A 72 36.60 -15.89 7.09
N VAL A 73 35.75 -15.11 6.41
CA VAL A 73 35.54 -15.22 4.96
C VAL A 73 36.86 -15.02 4.18
N ARG A 74 37.64 -14.00 4.53
CA ARG A 74 38.91 -13.70 3.85
C ARG A 74 39.96 -14.79 4.04
N ILE A 75 40.09 -15.33 5.25
CA ILE A 75 41.04 -16.42 5.54
C ILE A 75 40.61 -17.69 4.80
N ALA A 76 39.31 -18.02 4.83
CA ALA A 76 38.80 -19.19 4.11
C ALA A 76 39.05 -19.07 2.60
N LYS A 77 38.80 -17.90 1.98
CA LYS A 77 39.08 -17.70 0.54
C LYS A 77 40.58 -17.65 0.21
N LEU A 78 41.43 -17.20 1.14
CA LEU A 78 42.87 -17.28 0.96
C LEU A 78 43.36 -18.73 0.98
N ALA A 79 42.81 -19.56 1.87
CA ALA A 79 43.14 -20.99 1.97
C ALA A 79 42.74 -21.80 0.73
N GLU A 80 41.77 -21.31 -0.07
CA GLU A 80 41.34 -21.96 -1.30
C GLU A 80 42.43 -21.96 -2.39
N ILE A 81 43.25 -20.92 -2.47
CA ILE A 81 44.31 -20.79 -3.48
C ILE A 81 45.33 -21.94 -3.41
N PRO A 82 45.99 -22.22 -2.27
CA PRO A 82 46.93 -23.33 -2.19
C PRO A 82 46.24 -24.69 -2.39
N ILE A 83 44.98 -24.86 -1.96
CA ILE A 83 44.25 -26.10 -2.23
C ILE A 83 44.05 -26.31 -3.74
N MET A 84 43.72 -25.26 -4.49
CA MET A 84 43.58 -25.33 -5.96
C MET A 84 44.91 -25.54 -6.68
N ILE A 85 46.02 -24.99 -6.16
CA ILE A 85 47.37 -25.25 -6.70
C ILE A 85 47.73 -26.73 -6.51
N ILE A 86 47.50 -27.29 -5.32
CA ILE A 86 47.75 -28.71 -5.05
C ILE A 86 46.83 -29.59 -5.89
N ALA A 87 45.55 -29.22 -6.06
CA ALA A 87 44.62 -29.94 -6.93
C ALA A 87 45.07 -29.92 -8.39
N ALA A 88 45.49 -28.76 -8.91
CA ALA A 88 46.03 -28.63 -10.27
C ALA A 88 47.27 -29.49 -10.48
N PHE A 89 48.19 -29.50 -9.50
CA PHE A 89 49.34 -30.41 -9.51
C PHE A 89 48.90 -31.88 -9.48
N ALA A 90 47.94 -32.24 -8.63
CA ALA A 90 47.40 -33.58 -8.54
C ALA A 90 46.75 -34.07 -9.85
N PHE A 91 46.08 -33.18 -10.60
CA PHE A 91 45.61 -33.51 -11.96
C PHE A 91 46.75 -33.78 -12.93
N SER A 92 47.86 -33.04 -12.83
CA SER A 92 49.02 -33.23 -13.73
C SER A 92 49.78 -34.54 -13.50
N ILE A 93 49.71 -35.10 -12.29
CA ILE A 93 50.34 -36.38 -11.92
C ILE A 93 49.32 -37.53 -11.82
N GLU A 94 48.07 -37.31 -12.23
CA GLU A 94 46.96 -38.28 -12.19
C GLU A 94 46.73 -38.95 -10.82
N ASN A 95 46.99 -38.21 -9.73
CA ASN A 95 46.95 -38.75 -8.36
C ASN A 95 45.58 -38.52 -7.69
N ILE A 96 44.74 -39.55 -7.73
CA ILE A 96 43.38 -39.52 -7.19
C ILE A 96 43.36 -39.33 -5.67
N SER A 97 44.26 -39.98 -4.93
CA SER A 97 44.31 -39.83 -3.47
C SER A 97 44.57 -38.38 -3.06
N LEU A 98 45.45 -37.69 -3.78
CA LEU A 98 45.74 -36.27 -3.55
C LEU A 98 44.55 -35.38 -3.95
N LEU A 99 43.84 -35.70 -5.04
CA LEU A 99 42.61 -35.00 -5.42
C LEU A 99 41.49 -35.16 -4.38
N LEU A 100 41.31 -36.37 -3.83
CA LEU A 100 40.36 -36.65 -2.77
C LEU A 100 40.73 -35.91 -1.47
N LEU A 101 42.03 -35.79 -1.16
CA LEU A 101 42.51 -34.95 -0.05
C LEU A 101 42.19 -33.48 -0.30
N CYS A 102 42.44 -32.95 -1.50
CA CYS A 102 42.07 -31.58 -1.87
C CYS A 102 40.56 -31.34 -1.75
N LEU A 103 39.74 -32.32 -2.12
CA LEU A 103 38.29 -32.24 -1.99
C LEU A 103 37.84 -32.19 -0.52
N PHE A 104 38.47 -32.98 0.35
CA PHE A 104 38.26 -32.91 1.80
C PHE A 104 38.68 -31.54 2.37
N LEU A 105 39.85 -31.04 1.98
CA LEU A 105 40.35 -29.72 2.41
C LEU A 105 39.44 -28.58 1.93
N MET A 106 38.89 -28.69 0.71
CA MET A 106 37.87 -27.77 0.21
C MET A 106 36.59 -27.84 1.05
N GLY A 107 36.10 -29.04 1.38
CA GLY A 107 34.97 -29.21 2.27
C GLY A 107 35.22 -28.58 3.64
N PHE A 108 36.42 -28.74 4.21
CA PHE A 108 36.82 -28.14 5.48
C PHE A 108 36.81 -26.61 5.45
N GLN A 109 37.42 -26.02 4.43
CA GLN A 109 37.40 -24.58 4.20
C GLN A 109 35.96 -24.06 4.07
N SER A 110 35.12 -24.78 3.33
CA SER A 110 33.73 -24.41 3.07
C SER A 110 32.83 -24.52 4.30
N ALA A 111 33.10 -25.50 5.18
CA ALA A 111 32.45 -25.65 6.48
C ALA A 111 32.71 -24.44 7.40
N ILE A 112 33.93 -23.89 7.36
CA ILE A 112 34.31 -22.67 8.10
C ILE A 112 33.70 -21.42 7.46
N TYR A 113 33.71 -21.34 6.13
CA TYR A 113 33.23 -20.21 5.34
C TYR A 113 31.71 -19.99 5.47
N SER A 114 30.92 -21.06 5.47
CA SER A 114 29.46 -21.01 5.30
C SER A 114 28.67 -20.28 6.41
N PRO A 115 28.95 -20.47 7.72
CA PRO A 115 28.24 -19.71 8.76
C PRO A 115 28.58 -18.22 8.77
N ALA A 116 29.79 -17.85 8.32
CA ALA A 116 30.24 -16.46 8.30
C ALA A 116 29.58 -15.67 7.17
N LYS A 117 29.52 -16.23 5.94
CA LYS A 117 28.94 -15.56 4.76
C LYS A 117 27.44 -15.28 4.91
N LEU A 118 26.66 -16.24 5.42
CA LEU A 118 25.23 -16.06 5.67
C LEU A 118 24.98 -15.04 6.80
N GLY A 119 25.86 -15.00 7.80
CA GLY A 119 25.81 -14.01 8.86
C GLY A 119 26.15 -12.58 8.40
N LEU A 120 26.91 -12.41 7.32
CA LEU A 120 27.28 -11.08 6.78
C LEU A 120 26.13 -10.38 6.06
N ILE A 121 25.13 -11.10 5.57
CA ILE A 121 23.94 -10.50 4.92
C ILE A 121 23.29 -9.50 5.87
N LYS A 122 23.08 -9.92 7.13
CA LYS A 122 22.53 -9.09 8.20
C LYS A 122 23.46 -7.93 8.58
N ASP A 123 24.76 -8.18 8.69
CA ASP A 123 25.73 -7.18 9.15
C ASP A 123 25.90 -6.04 8.12
N ILE A 124 25.85 -6.34 6.82
CA ILE A 124 25.93 -5.36 5.74
C ILE A 124 24.63 -4.54 5.63
N SER A 125 23.48 -5.17 5.92
CA SER A 125 22.17 -4.56 5.72
C SER A 125 21.60 -3.83 6.95
N HIS A 126 22.31 -3.88 8.07
CA HIS A 126 21.88 -3.35 9.37
C HIS A 126 20.50 -3.89 9.81
N GLY A 127 20.20 -5.14 9.44
CA GLY A 127 18.91 -5.77 9.73
C GLY A 127 17.75 -5.33 8.84
N SER A 128 17.97 -4.44 7.86
CA SER A 128 16.96 -4.09 6.85
C SER A 128 17.09 -4.99 5.61
N ASN A 129 15.99 -5.30 4.92
CA ASN A 129 15.98 -6.05 3.65
C ASN A 129 16.74 -7.40 3.69
N VAL A 130 16.84 -8.04 4.86
CA VAL A 130 17.59 -9.30 5.06
C VAL A 130 17.09 -10.41 4.13
N SER A 131 15.77 -10.45 3.88
CA SER A 131 15.19 -11.45 2.99
C SER A 131 15.57 -11.26 1.52
N LYS A 132 15.62 -10.00 1.04
CA LYS A 132 16.11 -9.70 -0.31
C LYS A 132 17.57 -10.12 -0.46
N GLY A 133 18.41 -9.80 0.54
CA GLY A 133 19.82 -10.18 0.54
C GLY A 133 20.01 -11.70 0.53
N THR A 134 19.22 -12.42 1.32
CA THR A 134 19.21 -13.89 1.36
C THR A 134 18.75 -14.49 0.03
N GLY A 135 17.64 -14.00 -0.55
CA GLY A 135 17.14 -14.51 -1.82
C GLY A 135 18.15 -14.38 -2.96
N ILE A 136 18.86 -13.23 -3.04
CA ILE A 136 19.90 -13.01 -4.05
C ILE A 136 21.14 -13.89 -3.79
N MET A 137 21.56 -14.03 -2.52
CA MET A 137 22.67 -14.91 -2.15
C MET A 137 22.42 -16.36 -2.58
N GLU A 138 21.22 -16.86 -2.33
CA GLU A 138 20.82 -18.23 -2.68
C GLU A 138 20.70 -18.39 -4.19
N PHE A 139 20.13 -17.41 -4.90
CA PHE A 139 20.09 -17.38 -6.37
C PHE A 139 21.47 -17.59 -6.99
N PHE A 140 22.47 -16.78 -6.58
CA PHE A 140 23.84 -16.93 -7.08
C PHE A 140 24.48 -18.25 -6.67
N GLY A 141 24.13 -18.79 -5.50
CA GLY A 141 24.61 -20.11 -5.07
C GLY A 141 24.12 -21.24 -5.98
N PHE A 142 22.81 -21.28 -6.28
CA PHE A 142 22.25 -22.27 -7.20
C PHE A 142 22.78 -22.09 -8.63
N LEU A 143 22.91 -20.84 -9.09
CA LEU A 143 23.47 -20.55 -10.40
C LEU A 143 24.93 -21.03 -10.52
N ALA A 144 25.74 -20.83 -9.47
CA ALA A 144 27.12 -21.31 -9.43
C ALA A 144 27.22 -22.84 -9.54
N ILE A 145 26.32 -23.58 -8.90
CA ILE A 145 26.24 -25.05 -9.04
C ILE A 145 26.00 -25.43 -10.51
N LEU A 146 25.02 -24.79 -11.17
CA LEU A 146 24.73 -25.06 -12.58
C LEU A 146 25.94 -24.79 -13.49
N PHE A 147 26.53 -23.59 -13.38
CA PHE A 147 27.69 -23.22 -14.20
C PHE A 147 28.89 -24.14 -13.95
N SER A 148 29.10 -24.58 -12.70
CA SER A 148 30.22 -25.46 -12.37
C SER A 148 30.13 -26.81 -13.06
N THR A 149 28.94 -27.43 -13.11
CA THR A 149 28.75 -28.74 -13.74
C THR A 149 28.94 -28.64 -15.26
N VAL A 150 28.40 -27.58 -15.88
CA VAL A 150 28.56 -27.35 -17.33
C VAL A 150 30.02 -27.07 -17.68
N LEU A 151 30.70 -26.21 -16.90
CA LEU A 151 32.09 -25.87 -17.12
C LEU A 151 33.03 -27.07 -16.90
N ALA A 152 32.77 -27.91 -15.89
CA ALA A 152 33.51 -29.15 -15.67
C ALA A 152 33.39 -30.09 -16.88
N GLY A 153 32.19 -30.28 -17.42
CA GLY A 153 31.98 -31.13 -18.60
C GLY A 153 32.69 -30.60 -19.84
N PHE A 154 32.69 -29.28 -20.07
CA PHE A 154 33.44 -28.67 -21.17
C PHE A 154 34.94 -28.91 -21.04
N ILE A 155 35.51 -28.65 -19.85
CA ILE A 155 36.96 -28.84 -19.60
C ILE A 155 37.35 -30.33 -19.68
N ALA A 156 36.50 -31.23 -19.19
CA ALA A 156 36.73 -32.68 -19.25
C ALA A 156 36.81 -33.22 -20.69
N ASN A 157 36.18 -32.55 -21.66
CA ASN A 157 36.16 -32.95 -23.07
C ASN A 157 37.25 -32.26 -23.94
N LEU A 158 38.14 -31.45 -23.36
CA LEU A 158 39.23 -30.82 -24.11
C LEU A 158 40.33 -31.84 -24.44
N SER A 159 40.64 -32.00 -25.73
CA SER A 159 41.66 -32.93 -26.23
C SER A 159 43.10 -32.43 -26.13
N SER A 160 43.31 -31.11 -26.10
CA SER A 160 44.63 -30.48 -25.92
C SER A 160 44.58 -29.45 -24.79
N ASN A 161 45.69 -29.28 -24.08
CA ASN A 161 45.82 -28.30 -22.99
C ASN A 161 44.81 -28.47 -21.82
N GLN A 162 44.31 -29.68 -21.59
CA GLN A 162 43.33 -29.94 -20.53
C GLN A 162 43.89 -29.59 -19.13
N ASN A 163 45.06 -30.12 -18.78
CA ASN A 163 45.69 -29.88 -17.47
C ASN A 163 46.03 -28.40 -17.22
N SER A 164 46.53 -27.69 -18.24
CA SER A 164 46.81 -26.26 -18.14
C SER A 164 45.53 -25.43 -18.01
N THR A 165 44.46 -25.82 -18.70
CA THR A 165 43.14 -25.18 -18.57
C THR A 165 42.53 -25.41 -17.19
N ILE A 166 42.63 -26.63 -16.63
CA ILE A 166 42.19 -26.94 -15.27
C ILE A 166 42.94 -26.06 -14.26
N ALA A 167 44.27 -26.05 -14.34
CA ALA A 167 45.12 -25.26 -13.45
C ALA A 167 44.77 -23.77 -13.51
N PHE A 168 44.73 -23.20 -14.71
CA PHE A 168 44.40 -21.79 -14.91
C PHE A 168 43.01 -21.44 -14.37
N THR A 169 42.00 -22.27 -14.64
CA THR A 169 40.62 -22.00 -14.26
C THR A 169 40.42 -22.08 -12.74
N LEU A 170 40.86 -23.16 -12.09
CA LEU A 170 40.70 -23.36 -10.65
C LEU A 170 41.43 -22.27 -9.84
N ILE A 171 42.66 -21.94 -10.23
CA ILE A 171 43.49 -20.94 -9.54
C ILE A 171 42.93 -19.53 -9.79
N SER A 172 42.52 -19.19 -11.01
CA SER A 172 41.96 -17.87 -11.34
C SER A 172 40.65 -17.62 -10.58
N ILE A 173 39.74 -18.61 -10.53
CA ILE A 173 38.49 -18.49 -9.77
C ILE A 173 38.78 -18.29 -8.27
N ALA A 174 39.73 -19.04 -7.70
CA ALA A 174 40.13 -18.88 -6.30
C ALA A 174 40.70 -17.48 -6.02
N PHE A 175 41.62 -17.01 -6.88
CA PHE A 175 42.28 -15.73 -6.74
C PHE A 175 41.31 -14.54 -6.87
N ILE A 176 40.46 -14.54 -7.90
CA ILE A 176 39.42 -13.50 -8.08
C ILE A 176 38.43 -13.55 -6.93
N GLY A 177 38.05 -14.74 -6.47
CA GLY A 177 37.17 -14.92 -5.31
C GLY A 177 37.76 -14.33 -4.02
N TRP A 178 39.07 -14.47 -3.82
CA TRP A 178 39.79 -13.86 -2.71
C TRP A 178 39.85 -12.32 -2.84
N LEU A 179 40.18 -11.78 -4.01
CA LEU A 179 40.18 -10.33 -4.27
C LEU A 179 38.79 -9.72 -3.98
N ALA A 180 37.71 -10.36 -4.47
CA ALA A 180 36.35 -9.93 -4.19
C ALA A 180 36.05 -9.92 -2.67
N SER A 181 36.61 -10.86 -1.91
CA SER A 181 36.41 -10.95 -0.45
C SER A 181 37.06 -9.79 0.31
N LEU A 182 38.10 -9.16 -0.26
CA LEU A 182 38.76 -8.00 0.32
C LEU A 182 37.85 -6.76 0.25
N LEU A 183 37.05 -6.64 -0.80
CA LEU A 183 36.12 -5.54 -1.04
C LEU A 183 34.86 -5.58 -0.16
N ILE A 184 34.58 -6.71 0.52
CA ILE A 184 33.42 -6.81 1.44
C ILE A 184 33.58 -5.78 2.56
N GLN A 185 32.63 -4.86 2.72
CA GLN A 185 32.61 -3.89 3.82
C GLN A 185 31.45 -4.20 4.79
N SER A 186 31.75 -4.33 6.09
CA SER A 186 30.72 -4.38 7.15
C SER A 186 31.17 -3.61 8.39
N LYS A 187 30.22 -2.98 9.11
CA LYS A 187 30.52 -2.24 10.36
C LYS A 187 30.75 -3.22 11.53
N LYS A 188 31.73 -2.91 12.38
CA LYS A 188 32.07 -3.70 13.58
C LYS A 188 30.98 -3.48 14.66
N HIS A 189 30.24 -4.52 15.05
CA HIS A 189 29.29 -4.41 16.17
C HIS A 189 30.06 -4.36 17.52
N LYS A 190 29.73 -3.37 18.35
CA LYS A 190 30.33 -3.10 19.69
C LYS A 190 29.90 -4.08 20.80
N GLU A 191 29.41 -5.28 20.49
CA GLU A 191 28.94 -6.23 21.53
C GLU A 191 30.10 -6.82 22.36
N ARG A 192 29.94 -6.84 23.69
CA ARG A 192 30.90 -7.37 24.69
C ARG A 192 31.28 -8.83 24.35
N ARG A 193 32.58 -9.17 24.42
CA ARG A 193 33.05 -10.55 24.24
C ARG A 193 32.48 -11.41 25.39
N GLN A 194 31.62 -12.38 25.09
CA GLN A 194 31.20 -13.39 26.07
C GLN A 194 32.24 -14.51 26.12
N LYS A 195 32.59 -14.99 27.32
CA LYS A 195 33.35 -16.24 27.51
C LYS A 195 32.53 -17.40 26.95
N SER A 196 33.12 -18.22 26.09
CA SER A 196 32.40 -19.29 25.39
C SER A 196 32.41 -20.60 26.17
N ASN A 197 31.21 -21.11 26.50
CA ASN A 197 31.02 -22.46 27.03
C ASN A 197 30.53 -23.41 25.91
N LEU A 198 31.10 -23.31 24.71
CA LEU A 198 30.71 -24.13 23.56
C LEU A 198 31.76 -25.20 23.30
N SER A 199 31.30 -26.44 23.27
CA SER A 199 32.14 -27.59 22.95
C SER A 199 32.42 -27.64 21.45
N ILE A 200 33.68 -27.89 21.09
CA ILE A 200 34.12 -28.12 19.70
C ILE A 200 33.79 -29.56 19.27
N LEU A 201 33.65 -30.50 20.22
CA LEU A 201 33.23 -31.88 19.93
C LEU A 201 31.84 -31.90 19.25
N PRO A 202 31.68 -32.50 18.06
CA PRO A 202 30.44 -32.45 17.27
C PRO A 202 29.19 -32.89 18.01
N LEU A 203 29.22 -34.04 18.70
CA LEU A 203 28.06 -34.58 19.42
C LEU A 203 27.62 -33.68 20.58
N LYS A 204 28.59 -33.16 21.34
CA LYS A 204 28.32 -32.22 22.44
C LYS A 204 27.81 -30.88 21.89
N PHE A 205 28.39 -30.40 20.78
CA PHE A 205 27.93 -29.20 20.09
C PHE A 205 26.47 -29.34 19.65
N LEU A 206 26.12 -30.44 18.97
CA LEU A 206 24.77 -30.73 18.49
C LEU A 206 23.74 -30.69 19.63
N LYS A 207 23.99 -31.45 20.72
CA LYS A 207 23.12 -31.51 21.90
C LYS A 207 22.97 -30.13 22.56
N SER A 208 24.07 -29.39 22.70
CA SER A 208 24.05 -28.06 23.32
C SER A 208 23.34 -27.03 22.45
N SER A 209 23.53 -27.08 21.14
CA SER A 209 22.93 -26.17 20.15
C SER A 209 21.42 -26.40 20.06
N TYR A 210 20.97 -27.65 20.01
CA TYR A 210 19.54 -27.98 20.05
C TYR A 210 18.86 -27.44 21.33
N ARG A 211 19.48 -27.65 22.50
CA ARG A 211 18.97 -27.14 23.79
C ARG A 211 18.93 -25.62 23.84
N LYS A 212 20.00 -24.94 23.41
CA LYS A 212 20.04 -23.47 23.36
C LYS A 212 19.02 -22.91 22.37
N SER A 213 18.82 -23.56 21.22
CA SER A 213 17.84 -23.15 20.22
C SER A 213 16.40 -23.30 20.69
N LYS A 214 16.09 -24.15 21.69
CA LYS A 214 14.76 -24.21 22.33
C LYS A 214 14.35 -22.89 22.99
N LYS A 215 15.30 -22.04 23.41
CA LYS A 215 15.00 -20.71 23.98
C LYS A 215 14.32 -19.80 22.96
N ASN A 216 14.63 -19.96 21.67
CA ASN A 216 13.99 -19.26 20.58
C ASN A 216 12.86 -20.13 20.00
N LYS A 217 11.62 -19.91 20.47
CA LYS A 217 10.44 -20.67 20.01
C LYS A 217 10.38 -20.71 18.47
N GLY A 218 10.33 -21.92 17.91
CA GLY A 218 10.26 -22.17 16.47
C GLY A 218 11.61 -22.39 15.75
N LEU A 219 12.75 -22.04 16.35
CA LEU A 219 14.05 -22.10 15.67
C LEU A 219 14.46 -23.51 15.22
N ASN A 220 14.29 -24.52 16.08
CA ASN A 220 14.58 -25.91 15.68
C ASN A 220 13.64 -26.40 14.57
N SER A 221 12.38 -25.95 14.55
CA SER A 221 11.45 -26.28 13.47
C SER A 221 11.88 -25.68 12.13
N VAL A 222 12.39 -24.44 12.14
CA VAL A 222 12.94 -23.77 10.96
C VAL A 222 14.17 -24.51 10.44
N ILE A 223 15.08 -24.91 11.33
CA ILE A 223 16.28 -25.67 10.99
C ILE A 223 15.91 -27.04 10.39
N LEU A 224 14.96 -27.74 11.00
CA LEU A 224 14.46 -29.01 10.46
C LEU A 224 13.79 -28.82 9.10
N GLY A 225 12.97 -27.78 8.91
CA GLY A 225 12.35 -27.47 7.62
C GLY A 225 13.37 -27.23 6.51
N LEU A 226 14.43 -26.48 6.80
CA LEU A 226 15.56 -26.29 5.88
C LEU A 226 16.33 -27.61 5.61
N GLY A 227 16.40 -28.50 6.58
CA GLY A 227 16.92 -29.86 6.39
C GLY A 227 16.04 -30.67 5.43
N MET A 228 14.72 -30.65 5.62
CA MET A 228 13.75 -31.34 4.75
C MET A 228 13.80 -30.85 3.30
N PHE A 229 14.05 -29.55 3.06
CA PHE A 229 14.33 -29.02 1.73
C PHE A 229 15.47 -29.78 1.05
N TRP A 230 16.60 -29.93 1.74
CA TRP A 230 17.78 -30.59 1.19
C TRP A 230 17.60 -32.11 1.06
N MET A 231 16.83 -32.73 1.95
CA MET A 231 16.43 -34.14 1.81
C MET A 231 15.65 -34.37 0.52
N ILE A 232 14.61 -33.57 0.28
CA ILE A 232 13.78 -33.64 -0.94
C ILE A 232 14.64 -33.36 -2.18
N ALA A 233 15.50 -32.34 -2.14
CA ALA A 233 16.38 -32.01 -3.25
C ALA A 233 17.38 -33.14 -3.55
N SER A 234 17.95 -33.77 -2.53
CA SER A 234 18.90 -34.89 -2.69
C SER A 234 18.21 -36.14 -3.24
N LEU A 235 17.05 -36.52 -2.70
CA LEU A 235 16.24 -37.64 -3.22
C LEU A 235 15.80 -37.38 -4.66
N LEU A 236 15.35 -36.17 -4.97
CA LEU A 236 14.97 -35.76 -6.33
C LEU A 236 16.17 -35.86 -7.28
N GLN A 237 17.34 -35.36 -6.88
CA GLN A 237 18.56 -35.41 -7.70
C GLN A 237 18.94 -36.85 -8.07
N MET A 238 18.98 -37.75 -7.08
CA MET A 238 19.33 -39.15 -7.30
C MET A 238 18.26 -39.85 -8.15
N ASN A 239 16.98 -39.61 -7.87
CA ASN A 239 15.89 -40.26 -8.60
C ASN A 239 15.76 -39.76 -10.05
N LEU A 240 16.06 -38.48 -10.32
CA LEU A 240 15.98 -37.94 -11.68
C LEU A 240 16.97 -38.63 -12.63
N LEU A 241 18.17 -38.96 -12.15
CA LEU A 241 19.15 -39.69 -12.95
C LEU A 241 18.63 -41.07 -13.38
N VAL A 242 17.98 -41.78 -12.46
CA VAL A 242 17.40 -43.10 -12.73
C VAL A 242 16.14 -42.98 -13.61
N TYR A 243 15.23 -42.07 -13.27
CA TYR A 243 13.95 -41.91 -13.95
C TYR A 243 14.10 -41.47 -15.42
N CYS A 244 14.93 -40.45 -15.67
CA CYS A 244 15.08 -39.89 -17.01
C CYS A 244 15.64 -40.93 -17.98
N ASN A 245 16.58 -41.77 -17.53
CA ASN A 245 17.12 -42.84 -18.34
C ASN A 245 16.11 -44.00 -18.48
N ALA A 246 15.63 -44.57 -17.36
CA ALA A 246 14.85 -45.81 -17.37
C ALA A 246 13.39 -45.66 -17.84
N TYR A 247 12.77 -44.49 -17.72
CA TYR A 247 11.34 -44.29 -18.03
C TYR A 247 11.10 -43.28 -19.15
N LEU A 248 11.98 -42.27 -19.32
CA LEU A 248 11.82 -41.25 -20.35
C LEU A 248 12.76 -41.48 -21.56
N ASN A 249 13.62 -42.50 -21.50
CA ASN A 249 14.64 -42.82 -22.51
C ASN A 249 15.52 -41.62 -22.89
N LEU A 250 15.78 -40.72 -21.92
CA LEU A 250 16.62 -39.55 -22.12
C LEU A 250 18.09 -39.94 -21.94
N ASN A 251 18.94 -39.41 -22.81
CA ASN A 251 20.38 -39.57 -22.65
C ASN A 251 20.93 -38.70 -21.50
N THR A 252 22.22 -38.87 -21.18
CA THR A 252 22.89 -38.16 -20.08
C THR A 252 22.86 -36.64 -20.24
N LEU A 253 22.94 -36.14 -21.48
CA LEU A 253 22.92 -34.72 -21.80
C LEU A 253 21.51 -34.14 -21.58
N GLU A 254 20.48 -34.81 -22.07
CA GLU A 254 19.08 -34.45 -21.87
C GLU A 254 18.69 -34.48 -20.39
N THR A 255 19.16 -35.49 -19.65
CA THR A 255 18.97 -35.58 -18.19
C THR A 255 19.63 -34.40 -17.46
N SER A 256 20.80 -33.95 -17.94
CA SER A 256 21.49 -32.76 -17.42
C SER A 256 20.70 -31.47 -17.69
N VAL A 257 20.02 -31.37 -18.83
CA VAL A 257 19.09 -30.26 -19.13
C VAL A 257 17.89 -30.26 -18.17
N VAL A 258 17.32 -31.43 -17.89
CA VAL A 258 16.23 -31.56 -16.89
C VAL A 258 16.70 -31.09 -15.51
N TRP A 259 17.92 -31.45 -15.10
CA TRP A 259 18.50 -30.97 -13.84
C TRP A 259 18.73 -29.44 -13.85
N ALA A 260 19.15 -28.87 -14.98
CA ALA A 260 19.28 -27.43 -15.13
C ALA A 260 17.94 -26.70 -14.94
N ILE A 261 16.84 -27.25 -15.45
CA ILE A 261 15.48 -26.71 -15.23
C ILE A 261 15.15 -26.64 -13.74
N VAL A 262 15.47 -27.69 -12.97
CA VAL A 262 15.28 -27.72 -11.52
C VAL A 262 16.09 -26.61 -10.85
N ILE A 263 17.38 -26.46 -11.18
CA ILE A 263 18.24 -25.43 -10.59
C ILE A 263 17.71 -24.02 -10.90
N VAL A 264 17.34 -23.74 -12.16
CA VAL A 264 16.77 -22.45 -12.57
C VAL A 264 15.46 -22.18 -11.84
N GLY A 265 14.60 -23.19 -11.70
CA GLY A 265 13.37 -23.10 -10.92
C GLY A 265 13.63 -22.65 -9.48
N ILE A 266 14.53 -23.34 -8.75
CA ILE A 266 14.89 -22.97 -7.37
C ILE A 266 15.45 -21.54 -7.31
N ALA A 267 16.34 -21.18 -8.24
CA ALA A 267 16.97 -19.87 -8.29
C ALA A 267 15.94 -18.74 -8.46
N LEU A 268 14.98 -18.90 -9.39
CA LEU A 268 13.87 -17.96 -9.58
C LEU A 268 12.97 -17.89 -8.34
N GLY A 269 12.67 -19.04 -7.72
CA GLY A 269 11.93 -19.12 -6.46
C GLY A 269 12.60 -18.32 -5.33
N CYS A 270 13.93 -18.38 -5.23
CA CYS A 270 14.70 -17.62 -4.24
C CYS A 270 14.58 -16.09 -4.46
N ILE A 271 14.65 -15.63 -5.71
CA ILE A 271 14.44 -14.22 -6.05
C ILE A 271 13.00 -13.80 -5.72
N LEU A 272 12.01 -14.59 -6.14
CA LEU A 272 10.59 -14.30 -5.89
C LEU A 272 10.32 -14.13 -4.40
N ALA A 273 10.74 -15.07 -3.56
CA ALA A 273 10.59 -14.94 -2.11
C ALA A 273 11.34 -13.74 -1.54
N GLY A 274 12.57 -13.46 -2.00
CA GLY A 274 13.34 -12.31 -1.55
C GLY A 274 12.73 -10.95 -1.96
N VAL A 275 12.04 -10.90 -3.11
CA VAL A 275 11.34 -9.71 -3.60
C VAL A 275 10.02 -9.48 -2.86
N ILE A 276 9.23 -10.54 -2.65
CA ILE A 276 7.95 -10.46 -1.93
C ILE A 276 8.20 -10.09 -0.45
N ASN A 277 9.25 -10.62 0.17
CA ASN A 277 9.65 -10.32 1.55
C ASN A 277 10.58 -9.09 1.71
N LYS A 278 10.64 -8.19 0.71
CA LYS A 278 11.60 -7.06 0.72
C LYS A 278 11.65 -6.31 2.05
N GLN A 279 10.50 -6.03 2.68
CA GLN A 279 10.43 -5.22 3.90
C GLN A 279 10.19 -6.03 5.19
N ARG A 280 9.81 -7.31 5.10
CA ARG A 280 9.38 -8.15 6.23
C ARG A 280 9.60 -9.62 5.93
N VAL A 281 9.98 -10.40 6.94
CA VAL A 281 10.04 -11.87 6.80
C VAL A 281 8.70 -12.47 7.20
N GLU A 282 7.86 -12.77 6.22
CA GLU A 282 6.56 -13.42 6.41
C GLU A 282 6.72 -14.94 6.22
N LEU A 283 6.55 -15.70 7.31
CA LEU A 283 6.58 -17.16 7.24
C LEU A 283 5.41 -17.74 6.42
N GLY A 284 4.32 -16.98 6.24
CA GLY A 284 3.19 -17.40 5.41
C GLY A 284 3.58 -17.73 3.97
N ILE A 285 4.59 -17.04 3.42
CA ILE A 285 5.12 -17.34 2.07
C ILE A 285 5.81 -18.69 2.03
N SER A 286 6.50 -19.06 3.12
CA SER A 286 7.11 -20.39 3.25
C SER A 286 6.07 -21.49 3.23
N VAL A 287 4.90 -21.26 3.85
CA VAL A 287 3.78 -22.21 3.83
C VAL A 287 3.23 -22.38 2.41
N LEU A 288 3.04 -21.28 1.68
CA LEU A 288 2.64 -21.34 0.26
C LEU A 288 3.66 -22.10 -0.60
N GLY A 289 4.96 -21.89 -0.36
CA GLY A 289 6.02 -22.65 -1.01
C GLY A 289 5.93 -24.15 -0.74
N THR A 290 5.64 -24.58 0.50
CA THR A 290 5.45 -26.01 0.79
C THR A 290 4.20 -26.60 0.19
N ILE A 291 3.10 -25.84 0.12
CA ILE A 291 1.86 -26.29 -0.55
C ILE A 291 2.11 -26.47 -2.05
N GLY A 292 2.77 -25.50 -2.70
CA GLY A 292 3.16 -25.62 -4.10
C GLY A 292 4.08 -26.83 -4.36
N LEU A 293 5.10 -27.02 -3.50
CA LEU A 293 5.98 -28.19 -3.58
C LEU A 293 5.21 -29.51 -3.48
N ALA A 294 4.30 -29.62 -2.49
CA ALA A 294 3.45 -30.80 -2.33
C ALA A 294 2.61 -31.06 -3.58
N ILE A 295 1.91 -30.04 -4.11
CA ILE A 295 1.08 -30.18 -5.32
C ILE A 295 1.92 -30.69 -6.50
N PHE A 296 3.03 -30.04 -6.84
CA PHE A 296 3.80 -30.42 -8.03
C PHE A 296 4.53 -31.76 -7.88
N THR A 297 5.02 -32.10 -6.69
CA THR A 297 5.59 -33.44 -6.44
C THR A 297 4.53 -34.54 -6.52
N SER A 298 3.30 -34.29 -6.05
CA SER A 298 2.18 -35.23 -6.22
C SER A 298 1.77 -35.38 -7.68
N LEU A 299 1.72 -34.28 -8.44
CA LEU A 299 1.43 -34.36 -9.88
C LEU A 299 2.46 -35.24 -10.60
N ILE A 300 3.76 -35.08 -10.31
CA ILE A 300 4.81 -35.96 -10.84
C ILE A 300 4.59 -37.42 -10.43
N ALA A 301 4.29 -37.68 -9.16
CA ALA A 301 4.20 -39.03 -8.61
C ALA A 301 2.97 -39.84 -9.06
N PHE A 302 1.89 -39.17 -9.46
CA PHE A 302 0.59 -39.82 -9.72
C PHE A 302 0.01 -39.60 -11.11
N SER A 303 0.56 -38.70 -11.95
CA SER A 303 -0.05 -38.34 -13.22
C SER A 303 0.65 -38.86 -14.48
N GLU A 304 1.73 -39.66 -14.34
CA GLU A 304 2.56 -40.18 -15.44
C GLU A 304 2.74 -39.17 -16.60
N PRO A 305 3.31 -37.98 -16.32
CA PRO A 305 3.28 -36.87 -17.26
C PRO A 305 4.18 -37.10 -18.49
N SER A 306 3.77 -36.57 -19.64
CA SER A 306 4.67 -36.42 -20.79
C SER A 306 5.94 -35.64 -20.42
N ILE A 307 7.05 -35.81 -21.14
CA ILE A 307 8.34 -35.15 -20.86
C ILE A 307 8.18 -33.63 -20.70
N LYS A 308 7.41 -32.97 -21.58
CA LYS A 308 7.16 -31.52 -21.50
C LYS A 308 6.43 -31.15 -20.22
N THR A 309 5.36 -31.89 -19.88
CA THR A 309 4.57 -31.68 -18.67
C THR A 309 5.39 -31.96 -17.40
N PHE A 310 6.23 -33.01 -17.43
CA PHE A 310 7.16 -33.36 -16.37
C PHE A 310 8.14 -32.22 -16.09
N CYS A 311 8.77 -31.65 -17.12
CA CYS A 311 9.65 -30.49 -16.99
C CYS A 311 8.92 -29.26 -16.42
N VAL A 312 7.67 -29.03 -16.79
CA VAL A 312 6.84 -27.94 -16.23
C VAL A 312 6.58 -28.18 -14.74
N TYR A 313 6.15 -29.38 -14.35
CA TYR A 313 5.93 -29.72 -12.93
C TYR A 313 7.20 -29.63 -12.11
N LEU A 314 8.34 -30.11 -12.64
CA LEU A 314 9.64 -29.96 -12.01
C LEU A 314 10.02 -28.50 -11.82
N PHE A 315 9.86 -27.65 -12.85
CA PHE A 315 10.17 -26.24 -12.77
C PHE A 315 9.36 -25.53 -11.67
N PHE A 316 8.03 -25.72 -11.66
CA PHE A 316 7.17 -25.07 -10.66
C PHE A 316 7.32 -25.67 -9.25
N GLY A 317 7.59 -26.98 -9.13
CA GLY A 317 7.93 -27.62 -7.86
C GLY A 317 9.25 -27.09 -7.29
N ALA A 318 10.28 -26.99 -8.13
CA ALA A 318 11.58 -26.41 -7.81
C ALA A 318 11.47 -24.92 -7.42
N MET A 319 10.69 -24.14 -8.16
CA MET A 319 10.40 -22.74 -7.83
C MET A 319 9.69 -22.62 -6.49
N SER A 320 8.72 -23.48 -6.20
CA SER A 320 8.03 -23.54 -4.91
C SER A 320 8.98 -23.88 -3.76
N ALA A 321 9.95 -24.77 -3.99
CA ALA A 321 11.00 -25.11 -3.03
C ALA A 321 11.92 -23.91 -2.72
N GLY A 322 12.27 -23.09 -3.73
CA GLY A 322 12.99 -21.83 -3.54
C GLY A 322 12.18 -20.81 -2.72
N VAL A 323 10.87 -20.71 -2.98
CA VAL A 323 9.96 -19.84 -2.22
C VAL A 323 9.81 -20.29 -0.77
N PHE A 324 9.85 -21.60 -0.52
CA PHE A 324 9.85 -22.21 0.81
C PHE A 324 11.11 -21.89 1.62
N LYS A 325 12.30 -22.06 1.03
CA LYS A 325 13.59 -21.99 1.74
C LYS A 325 13.95 -20.58 2.22
N VAL A 326 13.78 -19.56 1.38
CA VAL A 326 14.31 -18.20 1.65
C VAL A 326 13.69 -17.53 2.89
N PRO A 327 12.36 -17.55 3.12
CA PRO A 327 11.76 -16.96 4.30
C PRO A 327 12.25 -17.61 5.60
N LEU A 328 12.48 -18.93 5.62
CA LEU A 328 13.03 -19.65 6.77
C LEU A 328 14.44 -19.18 7.14
N ASN A 329 15.34 -19.10 6.14
CA ASN A 329 16.68 -18.54 6.33
C ASN A 329 16.64 -17.10 6.83
N SER A 330 15.79 -16.27 6.21
CA SER A 330 15.63 -14.86 6.56
C SER A 330 15.11 -14.69 7.99
N TRP A 331 14.19 -15.57 8.43
CA TRP A 331 13.57 -15.52 9.75
C TRP A 331 14.58 -15.81 10.85
N MET A 332 15.43 -16.82 10.63
CA MET A 332 16.52 -17.14 11.55
C MET A 332 17.53 -15.98 11.63
N GLN A 333 17.89 -15.38 10.49
CA GLN A 333 18.80 -14.24 10.43
C GLN A 333 18.23 -13.03 11.19
N GLU A 334 16.94 -12.72 11.05
CA GLU A 334 16.34 -11.56 11.72
C GLU A 334 16.29 -11.74 13.24
N ARG A 335 15.86 -12.91 13.73
CA ARG A 335 15.62 -13.15 15.17
C ARG A 335 16.86 -13.43 16.01
N CYS A 336 17.93 -13.98 15.44
CA CYS A 336 19.15 -14.25 16.20
C CYS A 336 20.02 -12.99 16.31
N THR A 337 20.67 -12.76 17.46
CA THR A 337 21.66 -11.68 17.59
C THR A 337 22.84 -11.92 16.65
N THR A 338 23.57 -10.86 16.27
CA THR A 338 24.58 -10.95 15.20
C THR A 338 25.70 -11.96 15.48
N ARG A 339 26.11 -12.15 16.74
CA ARG A 339 27.06 -13.20 17.15
C ARG A 339 26.42 -14.57 17.40
N ASP A 340 25.21 -14.67 17.95
CA ASP A 340 24.55 -16.00 18.12
C ASP A 340 24.18 -16.62 16.77
N LEU A 341 23.85 -15.78 15.78
CA LEU A 341 23.46 -16.19 14.43
C LEU A 341 24.49 -17.14 13.78
N SER A 342 25.79 -16.87 13.88
CA SER A 342 26.81 -17.73 13.28
C SER A 342 26.87 -19.12 13.94
N ASN A 343 26.61 -19.24 15.24
CA ASN A 343 26.49 -20.54 15.89
C ASN A 343 25.23 -21.30 15.43
N ARG A 344 24.10 -20.57 15.25
CA ARG A 344 22.86 -21.17 14.73
C ARG A 344 23.02 -21.61 13.27
N LEU A 345 23.76 -20.86 12.46
CA LEU A 345 24.09 -21.22 11.08
C LEU A 345 25.03 -22.43 11.02
N ALA A 346 26.02 -22.52 11.91
CA ALA A 346 26.86 -23.71 12.03
C ALA A 346 26.04 -24.96 12.43
N TYR A 347 25.12 -24.81 13.39
CA TYR A 347 24.18 -25.86 13.77
C TYR A 347 23.27 -26.26 12.60
N LEU A 348 22.75 -25.29 11.85
CA LEU A 348 21.96 -25.52 10.64
C LEU A 348 22.76 -26.35 9.62
N ASN A 349 23.99 -25.95 9.29
CA ASN A 349 24.83 -26.68 8.34
C ASN A 349 25.03 -28.13 8.78
N MET A 350 25.40 -28.35 10.04
CA MET A 350 25.59 -29.70 10.58
C MET A 350 24.32 -30.57 10.40
N ILE A 351 23.14 -30.03 10.71
CA ILE A 351 21.86 -30.73 10.51
C ILE A 351 21.57 -31.01 9.04
N ILE A 352 21.77 -30.02 8.16
CA ILE A 352 21.56 -30.18 6.71
C ILE A 352 22.38 -31.35 6.18
N PHE A 353 23.67 -31.40 6.48
CA PHE A 353 24.54 -32.43 5.92
C PHE A 353 24.33 -33.81 6.55
N ILE A 354 23.92 -33.91 7.83
CA ILE A 354 23.43 -35.16 8.41
C ILE A 354 22.20 -35.67 7.64
N ILE A 355 21.25 -34.78 7.34
CA ILE A 355 20.02 -35.14 6.63
C ILE A 355 20.32 -35.52 5.16
N VAL A 356 21.26 -34.84 4.50
CA VAL A 356 21.69 -35.20 3.14
C VAL A 356 22.32 -36.60 3.10
N LEU A 357 23.17 -36.95 4.06
CA LEU A 357 23.71 -38.32 4.15
C LEU A 357 22.59 -39.34 4.42
N LEU A 358 21.65 -39.01 5.31
CA LEU A 358 20.50 -39.86 5.59
C LEU A 358 19.62 -40.06 4.35
N SER A 359 19.45 -39.05 3.49
CA SER A 359 18.70 -39.22 2.23
C SER A 359 19.36 -40.21 1.28
N SER A 360 20.70 -40.31 1.23
CA SER A 360 21.38 -41.33 0.43
C SER A 360 21.09 -42.75 0.94
N VAL A 361 21.05 -42.94 2.26
CA VAL A 361 20.66 -44.23 2.87
C VAL A 361 19.19 -44.54 2.58
N ILE A 362 18.29 -43.56 2.73
CA ILE A 362 16.87 -43.71 2.41
C ILE A 362 16.69 -44.06 0.93
N PHE A 363 17.40 -43.38 0.04
CA PHE A 363 17.35 -43.66 -1.40
C PHE A 363 17.74 -45.10 -1.69
N ALA A 364 18.89 -45.57 -1.16
CA ALA A 364 19.33 -46.95 -1.33
C ALA A 364 18.27 -47.95 -0.85
N LEU A 365 17.71 -47.76 0.34
CA LEU A 365 16.65 -48.62 0.89
C LEU A 365 15.36 -48.61 0.06
N LEU A 366 14.99 -47.47 -0.51
CA LEU A 366 13.81 -47.37 -1.38
C LEU A 366 14.05 -48.05 -2.73
N THR A 367 15.24 -47.89 -3.32
CA THR A 367 15.61 -48.55 -4.58
C THR A 367 15.62 -50.09 -4.46
N PHE A 368 15.93 -50.64 -3.28
CA PHE A 368 15.81 -52.08 -3.05
C PHE A 368 14.36 -52.60 -3.08
N ASN A 369 13.39 -51.77 -2.69
CA ASN A 369 12.01 -52.20 -2.46
C ASN A 369 11.00 -51.62 -3.46
N SER A 370 11.40 -50.67 -4.30
CA SER A 370 10.51 -49.89 -5.14
C SER A 370 11.23 -49.34 -6.36
N ASP A 371 10.43 -49.05 -7.38
CA ASP A 371 10.89 -48.43 -8.60
C ASP A 371 11.02 -46.90 -8.48
N SER A 372 11.47 -46.24 -9.55
CA SER A 372 11.68 -44.79 -9.54
C SER A 372 10.39 -43.99 -9.26
N ILE A 373 9.23 -44.53 -9.67
CA ILE A 373 7.91 -43.95 -9.38
C ILE A 373 7.60 -44.04 -7.88
N GLY A 374 7.90 -45.17 -7.24
CA GLY A 374 7.80 -45.33 -5.78
C GLY A 374 8.60 -44.29 -5.00
N ILE A 375 9.80 -43.93 -5.48
CA ILE A 375 10.62 -42.87 -4.89
C ILE A 375 9.96 -41.50 -5.06
N PHE A 376 9.36 -41.19 -6.22
CA PHE A 376 8.57 -39.96 -6.39
C PHE A 376 7.36 -39.90 -5.46
N LYS A 377 6.67 -41.03 -5.24
CA LYS A 377 5.56 -41.11 -4.26
C LYS A 377 6.05 -40.81 -2.85
N PHE A 378 7.21 -41.35 -2.44
CA PHE A 378 7.82 -41.03 -1.14
C PHE A 378 8.14 -39.52 -1.01
N ILE A 379 8.71 -38.91 -2.05
CA ILE A 379 8.95 -37.46 -2.10
C ILE A 379 7.65 -36.67 -1.96
N ALA A 380 6.59 -37.09 -2.66
CA ALA A 380 5.28 -36.45 -2.61
C ALA A 380 4.64 -36.53 -1.21
N TYR A 381 4.61 -37.72 -0.59
CA TYR A 381 4.09 -37.89 0.77
C TYR A 381 4.85 -37.06 1.80
N THR A 382 6.19 -37.04 1.69
CA THR A 382 7.05 -36.20 2.54
C THR A 382 6.73 -34.72 2.36
N SER A 383 6.51 -34.27 1.13
CA SER A 383 6.17 -32.88 0.80
C SER A 383 4.77 -32.50 1.32
N ILE A 384 3.78 -33.38 1.19
CA ILE A 384 2.43 -33.21 1.75
C ILE A 384 2.49 -33.10 3.27
N LEU A 385 3.21 -34.02 3.94
CA LEU A 385 3.35 -34.02 5.39
C LEU A 385 4.00 -32.73 5.88
N LEU A 386 5.05 -32.27 5.18
CA LEU A 386 5.70 -30.99 5.48
C LEU A 386 4.74 -29.81 5.33
N ALA A 387 3.98 -29.75 4.22
CA ALA A 387 2.98 -28.71 3.97
C ALA A 387 1.88 -28.69 5.05
N LEU A 388 1.40 -29.87 5.46
CA LEU A 388 0.41 -30.01 6.53
C LEU A 388 0.95 -29.50 7.86
N ILE A 389 2.14 -29.96 8.27
CA ILE A 389 2.78 -29.52 9.53
C ILE A 389 3.00 -28.01 9.53
N MET A 390 3.47 -27.43 8.42
CA MET A 390 3.73 -25.99 8.33
C MET A 390 2.45 -25.16 8.39
N THR A 391 1.39 -25.62 7.72
CA THR A 391 0.07 -24.97 7.71
C THR A 391 -0.56 -24.99 9.11
N LEU A 392 -0.55 -26.15 9.77
CA LEU A 392 -1.13 -26.31 11.11
C LEU A 392 -0.35 -25.54 12.19
N LYS A 393 0.98 -25.41 12.05
CA LYS A 393 1.80 -24.64 13.00
C LYS A 393 1.77 -23.14 12.77
N ASN A 394 1.48 -22.66 11.56
CA ASN A 394 1.52 -21.24 11.22
C ASN A 394 0.24 -20.74 10.52
N PRO A 395 -0.97 -21.04 11.05
CA PRO A 395 -2.21 -20.69 10.37
C PRO A 395 -2.40 -19.17 10.26
N SER A 396 -1.99 -18.42 11.29
CA SER A 396 -2.13 -16.97 11.35
C SER A 396 -1.28 -16.26 10.29
N GLU A 397 -0.07 -16.78 10.04
CA GLU A 397 0.86 -16.28 9.04
C GLU A 397 0.33 -16.56 7.62
N LEU A 398 -0.25 -17.75 7.39
CA LEU A 398 -0.88 -18.10 6.12
C LEU A 398 -2.11 -17.22 5.84
N ILE A 399 -3.00 -17.07 6.82
CA ILE A 399 -4.19 -16.21 6.67
C ILE A 399 -3.76 -14.77 6.40
N ARG A 400 -2.76 -14.25 7.13
CA ARG A 400 -2.28 -12.88 6.93
C ARG A 400 -1.76 -12.66 5.52
N ILE A 401 -0.99 -13.60 4.96
CA ILE A 401 -0.48 -13.44 3.59
C ILE A 401 -1.61 -13.52 2.57
N ILE A 402 -2.62 -14.38 2.76
CA ILE A 402 -3.82 -14.44 1.91
C ILE A 402 -4.56 -13.11 1.97
N VAL A 403 -4.84 -12.59 3.17
CA VAL A 403 -5.50 -11.29 3.36
C VAL A 403 -4.69 -10.16 2.72
N PHE A 404 -3.36 -10.19 2.83
CA PHE A 404 -2.49 -9.22 2.19
C PHE A 404 -2.60 -9.26 0.65
N PHE A 405 -2.59 -10.44 0.04
CA PHE A 405 -2.78 -10.58 -1.41
C PHE A 405 -4.18 -10.15 -1.84
N VAL A 406 -5.22 -10.52 -1.08
CA VAL A 406 -6.61 -10.08 -1.33
C VAL A 406 -6.69 -8.56 -1.25
N ALA A 407 -6.16 -7.93 -0.21
CA ALA A 407 -6.16 -6.48 -0.05
C ALA A 407 -5.49 -5.77 -1.24
N ARG A 408 -4.31 -6.25 -1.66
CA ARG A 408 -3.54 -5.68 -2.78
C ARG A 408 -4.14 -5.96 -4.16
N THR A 409 -4.90 -7.04 -4.30
CA THR A 409 -5.56 -7.43 -5.57
C THR A 409 -6.89 -6.72 -5.74
N CYS A 410 -7.67 -6.64 -4.65
CA CYS A 410 -8.92 -5.91 -4.61
C CYS A 410 -8.66 -4.41 -4.68
N TYR A 411 -7.83 -3.84 -3.81
CA TYR A 411 -7.67 -2.39 -3.68
C TYR A 411 -6.32 -1.88 -4.16
N LYS A 412 -6.32 -0.72 -4.84
CA LYS A 412 -5.08 0.02 -5.15
C LYS A 412 -4.72 0.91 -3.95
N MET A 413 -3.94 0.36 -3.03
CA MET A 413 -3.60 1.03 -1.77
C MET A 413 -2.44 2.02 -1.92
N ASN A 414 -2.65 3.26 -1.49
CA ASN A 414 -1.61 4.26 -1.28
C ASN A 414 -1.45 4.48 0.24
N ILE A 415 -0.25 4.24 0.77
CA ILE A 415 0.01 4.26 2.20
C ILE A 415 1.04 5.35 2.49
N LYS A 416 0.68 6.34 3.31
CA LYS A 416 1.57 7.41 3.77
C LYS A 416 1.79 7.30 5.28
N GLY A 417 2.98 7.73 5.74
CA GLY A 417 3.31 7.80 7.17
C GLY A 417 3.61 6.46 7.84
N ILE A 418 3.83 5.37 7.09
CA ILE A 418 3.98 4.02 7.67
C ILE A 418 5.15 3.88 8.67
N HIS A 419 6.14 4.76 8.57
CA HIS A 419 7.29 4.84 9.48
C HIS A 419 6.92 5.24 10.91
N ASN A 420 5.74 5.84 11.11
CA ASN A 420 5.21 6.21 12.42
C ASN A 420 4.78 4.99 13.25
N ILE A 421 4.58 3.83 12.62
CA ILE A 421 4.24 2.60 13.34
C ILE A 421 5.50 2.02 14.00
N PRO A 422 5.51 1.82 15.33
CA PRO A 422 6.68 1.26 16.00
C PRO A 422 7.06 -0.12 15.48
N LYS A 423 8.36 -0.33 15.22
CA LYS A 423 8.87 -1.61 14.69
C LYS A 423 8.84 -2.76 15.72
N LYS A 424 9.00 -2.46 17.01
CA LYS A 424 9.18 -3.46 18.07
C LYS A 424 8.26 -3.29 19.29
N SER A 425 8.00 -2.07 19.73
CA SER A 425 7.12 -1.80 20.89
C SER A 425 5.63 -1.92 20.53
N GLY A 426 4.75 -1.96 21.52
CA GLY A 426 3.31 -1.94 21.28
C GLY A 426 2.84 -0.60 20.73
N ALA A 427 1.59 -0.57 20.26
CA ALA A 427 0.90 0.66 19.86
C ALA A 427 -0.62 0.45 19.88
N LEU A 428 -1.36 1.51 20.21
CA LEU A 428 -2.80 1.56 20.02
C LEU A 428 -3.11 2.31 18.72
N ILE A 429 -3.50 1.61 17.68
CA ILE A 429 -3.96 2.23 16.43
C ILE A 429 -5.42 2.63 16.59
N VAL A 430 -5.72 3.90 16.30
CA VAL A 430 -7.07 4.45 16.30
C VAL A 430 -7.41 4.94 14.90
N ALA A 431 -8.48 4.40 14.31
CA ALA A 431 -8.88 4.72 12.95
C ALA A 431 -10.37 5.11 12.84
N ASN A 432 -10.71 5.81 11.75
CA ASN A 432 -12.09 6.02 11.33
C ASN A 432 -12.73 4.71 10.80
N HIS A 433 -14.05 4.60 10.80
CA HIS A 433 -14.76 3.36 10.45
C HIS A 433 -15.71 3.54 9.25
N LEU A 434 -15.29 3.06 8.08
CA LEU A 434 -15.99 3.27 6.80
C LEU A 434 -16.63 2.00 6.24
N SER A 435 -16.07 0.82 6.49
CA SER A 435 -16.48 -0.40 5.80
C SER A 435 -16.33 -1.67 6.65
N PHE A 436 -16.97 -2.75 6.21
CA PHE A 436 -16.76 -4.08 6.78
C PHE A 436 -15.35 -4.64 6.53
N MET A 437 -14.64 -4.12 5.52
CA MET A 437 -13.32 -4.57 5.12
C MET A 437 -12.18 -3.70 5.68
N ASP A 438 -12.47 -2.76 6.58
CA ASP A 438 -11.46 -1.89 7.17
C ASP A 438 -10.32 -2.69 7.81
N PHE A 439 -10.62 -3.86 8.39
CA PHE A 439 -9.60 -4.76 8.93
C PHE A 439 -8.64 -5.29 7.84
N ILE A 440 -9.14 -5.60 6.64
CA ILE A 440 -8.33 -6.10 5.52
C ILE A 440 -7.40 -5.01 5.01
N LEU A 441 -7.90 -3.77 4.96
CA LEU A 441 -7.13 -2.59 4.57
C LEU A 441 -5.98 -2.34 5.54
N ILE A 442 -6.24 -2.36 6.86
CA ILE A 442 -5.20 -2.15 7.86
C ILE A 442 -4.21 -3.34 7.89
N VAL A 443 -4.64 -4.60 7.67
CA VAL A 443 -3.70 -5.75 7.55
C VAL A 443 -2.82 -5.61 6.31
N GLY A 444 -3.39 -5.12 5.21
CA GLY A 444 -2.67 -4.86 3.96
C GLY A 444 -1.66 -3.70 4.07
N ALA A 445 -1.87 -2.79 5.03
CA ALA A 445 -1.07 -1.59 5.21
C ALA A 445 -0.01 -1.72 6.30
N VAL A 446 -0.36 -2.28 7.47
CA VAL A 446 0.50 -2.33 8.65
C VAL A 446 1.49 -3.50 8.52
N PRO A 447 2.82 -3.25 8.62
CA PRO A 447 3.85 -4.27 8.38
C PRO A 447 4.02 -5.27 9.53
N ARG A 448 3.17 -5.21 10.56
CA ARG A 448 3.23 -6.05 11.76
C ARG A 448 1.89 -6.75 11.97
N GLN A 449 1.90 -7.86 12.69
CA GLN A 449 0.66 -8.49 13.12
C GLN A 449 -0.10 -7.53 14.05
N VAL A 450 -1.32 -7.21 13.64
CA VAL A 450 -2.25 -6.34 14.36
C VAL A 450 -3.40 -7.18 14.93
N ARG A 451 -3.89 -6.79 16.10
CA ARG A 451 -5.02 -7.41 16.79
C ARG A 451 -6.20 -6.46 16.69
N TYR A 452 -7.22 -6.85 15.92
CA TYR A 452 -8.41 -6.01 15.76
C TYR A 452 -9.38 -6.26 16.89
N VAL A 453 -9.89 -5.17 17.45
CA VAL A 453 -11.10 -5.22 18.25
C VAL A 453 -12.29 -5.34 17.32
N MET A 454 -13.15 -6.34 17.57
CA MET A 454 -14.31 -6.63 16.73
C MET A 454 -15.54 -7.00 17.54
N PHE A 455 -16.72 -6.71 17.00
CA PHE A 455 -17.98 -7.04 17.66
C PHE A 455 -18.13 -8.55 17.89
N LYS A 456 -18.45 -8.95 19.13
CA LYS A 456 -18.55 -10.36 19.53
C LYS A 456 -19.53 -11.18 18.68
N GLY A 457 -20.64 -10.61 18.24
CA GLY A 457 -21.60 -11.32 17.38
C GLY A 457 -21.01 -11.76 16.04
N ILE A 458 -20.10 -10.97 15.44
CA ILE A 458 -19.37 -11.35 14.23
C ILE A 458 -18.28 -12.36 14.58
N TYR A 459 -17.59 -12.17 15.71
CA TYR A 459 -16.53 -13.08 16.18
C TYR A 459 -17.04 -14.50 16.40
N ASP A 460 -18.27 -14.65 16.90
CA ASP A 460 -18.89 -15.94 17.24
C ASP A 460 -19.55 -16.66 16.05
N ILE A 461 -19.46 -16.13 14.82
CA ILE A 461 -19.91 -16.84 13.61
C ILE A 461 -19.12 -18.15 13.48
N LYS A 462 -19.81 -19.30 13.61
CA LYS A 462 -19.21 -20.64 13.80
C LYS A 462 -18.05 -20.95 12.84
N TRP A 463 -18.24 -20.68 11.54
CA TRP A 463 -17.25 -21.00 10.51
C TRP A 463 -16.17 -19.93 10.30
N LEU A 464 -16.31 -18.73 10.88
CA LEU A 464 -15.27 -17.67 10.88
C LEU A 464 -14.52 -17.58 12.21
N LYS A 465 -15.05 -18.14 13.29
CA LYS A 465 -14.46 -18.06 14.62
C LYS A 465 -13.03 -18.60 14.68
N TRP A 466 -12.73 -19.68 13.96
CA TRP A 466 -11.38 -20.23 13.88
C TRP A 466 -10.40 -19.27 13.18
N LEU A 467 -10.86 -18.57 12.14
CA LEU A 467 -10.09 -17.55 11.40
C LEU A 467 -9.75 -16.37 12.32
N PHE A 468 -10.75 -15.83 13.02
CA PHE A 468 -10.58 -14.70 13.93
C PHE A 468 -9.70 -15.05 15.14
N LYS A 469 -9.85 -16.26 15.68
CA LYS A 469 -8.98 -16.79 16.74
C LYS A 469 -7.53 -16.91 16.26
N SER A 470 -7.32 -17.43 15.06
CA SER A 470 -5.98 -17.53 14.44
C SER A 470 -5.32 -16.16 14.25
N LEU A 471 -6.09 -15.15 13.85
CA LEU A 471 -5.62 -13.77 13.70
C LEU A 471 -5.41 -13.04 15.04
N ASN A 472 -5.74 -13.65 16.19
CA ASN A 472 -5.73 -13.02 17.51
C ASN A 472 -6.62 -11.77 17.57
N MET A 473 -7.79 -11.82 16.94
CA MET A 473 -8.80 -10.76 17.08
C MET A 473 -9.38 -10.75 18.50
N ILE A 474 -9.72 -9.56 18.98
CA ILE A 474 -10.21 -9.31 20.33
C ILE A 474 -11.72 -9.03 20.24
N PRO A 475 -12.58 -9.95 20.73
CA PRO A 475 -14.01 -9.71 20.75
C PRO A 475 -14.39 -8.67 21.81
N ILE A 476 -15.31 -7.77 21.47
CA ILE A 476 -15.92 -6.81 22.41
C ILE A 476 -17.45 -6.94 22.43
N SER A 477 -18.02 -6.84 23.64
CA SER A 477 -19.46 -6.74 23.88
C SER A 477 -19.78 -5.33 24.42
N PRO A 478 -20.28 -4.41 23.58
CA PRO A 478 -20.44 -2.99 23.95
C PRO A 478 -21.36 -2.69 25.13
N ARG A 479 -22.21 -3.64 25.56
CA ARG A 479 -23.31 -3.39 26.53
C ARG A 479 -23.22 -4.16 27.86
N SER A 480 -22.19 -4.97 28.10
CA SER A 480 -22.00 -5.59 29.42
C SER A 480 -20.97 -4.80 30.24
N LYS A 481 -21.45 -3.95 31.17
CA LYS A 481 -20.58 -3.17 32.07
C LYS A 481 -19.53 -4.03 32.79
N ASN A 482 -19.92 -5.24 33.21
CA ASN A 482 -19.04 -6.19 33.91
C ASN A 482 -17.86 -6.74 33.07
N ASN A 483 -17.84 -6.58 31.73
CA ASN A 483 -16.76 -7.07 30.88
C ASN A 483 -15.87 -5.98 30.27
N LEU A 484 -16.18 -4.70 30.47
CA LEU A 484 -15.42 -3.59 29.88
C LEU A 484 -14.04 -3.42 30.52
N SER A 485 -13.93 -3.57 31.84
CA SER A 485 -12.65 -3.57 32.55
C SER A 485 -11.74 -4.70 32.08
N THR A 486 -12.27 -5.92 32.00
CA THR A 486 -11.56 -7.11 31.48
C THR A 486 -11.10 -6.93 30.04
N PHE A 487 -11.94 -6.33 29.19
CA PHE A 487 -11.60 -6.01 27.80
C PHE A 487 -10.46 -4.98 27.72
N ASN A 488 -10.53 -3.90 28.51
CA ASN A 488 -9.49 -2.87 28.55
C ASN A 488 -8.17 -3.45 29.03
N GLN A 489 -8.19 -4.24 30.10
CA GLN A 489 -7.00 -4.91 30.65
C GLN A 489 -6.38 -5.86 29.62
N LEU A 490 -7.20 -6.63 28.90
CA LEU A 490 -6.70 -7.49 27.83
C LEU A 490 -6.03 -6.68 26.71
N CYS A 491 -6.60 -5.55 26.30
CA CYS A 491 -5.97 -4.67 25.31
C CYS A 491 -4.64 -4.11 25.82
N GLN A 492 -4.61 -3.61 27.05
CA GLN A 492 -3.42 -3.09 27.71
C GLN A 492 -2.30 -4.15 27.79
N ASP A 493 -2.63 -5.36 28.24
CA ASP A 493 -1.70 -6.49 28.31
C ASP A 493 -1.09 -6.83 26.96
N GLN A 494 -1.89 -6.86 25.88
CA GLN A 494 -1.38 -7.13 24.55
C GLN A 494 -0.42 -6.01 24.10
N ILE A 495 -0.79 -4.75 24.31
CA ILE A 495 0.04 -3.61 23.93
C ILE A 495 1.35 -3.59 24.72
N ASN A 496 1.30 -3.80 26.03
CA ASN A 496 2.47 -3.85 26.91
C ASN A 496 3.38 -5.06 26.59
N LYS A 497 2.84 -6.17 26.07
CA LYS A 497 3.61 -7.29 25.49
C LYS A 497 4.28 -6.97 24.15
N GLY A 498 4.14 -5.74 23.66
CA GLY A 498 4.73 -5.27 22.41
C GLY A 498 3.84 -5.43 21.18
N HIS A 499 2.56 -5.77 21.35
CA HIS A 499 1.64 -5.98 20.23
C HIS A 499 0.91 -4.71 19.81
N ILE A 500 0.43 -4.70 18.57
CA ILE A 500 -0.42 -3.62 18.05
C ILE A 500 -1.87 -4.03 18.22
N VAL A 501 -2.66 -3.15 18.83
CA VAL A 501 -4.13 -3.29 18.93
C VAL A 501 -4.75 -2.19 18.09
N VAL A 502 -5.76 -2.54 17.28
CA VAL A 502 -6.48 -1.61 16.41
C VAL A 502 -7.91 -1.46 16.91
N ILE A 503 -8.36 -0.22 17.08
CA ILE A 503 -9.73 0.13 17.44
C ILE A 503 -10.30 1.14 16.45
N PHE A 504 -11.61 1.00 16.21
CA PHE A 504 -12.42 2.00 15.52
C PHE A 504 -13.17 2.79 16.59
N ALA A 505 -12.65 3.95 16.95
CA ALA A 505 -13.13 4.71 18.11
C ALA A 505 -14.55 5.27 17.97
N GLU A 506 -15.09 5.33 16.74
CA GLU A 506 -16.49 5.71 16.46
C GLU A 506 -17.49 4.66 17.01
N GLY A 507 -17.06 3.41 17.18
CA GLY A 507 -17.90 2.29 17.66
C GLY A 507 -18.94 1.79 16.65
N MET A 508 -19.11 2.46 15.51
CA MET A 508 -20.04 2.12 14.45
C MET A 508 -19.47 2.55 13.08
N ILE A 509 -19.89 1.86 12.02
CA ILE A 509 -19.54 2.27 10.64
C ILE A 509 -20.36 3.52 10.28
N THR A 510 -19.73 4.54 9.71
CA THR A 510 -20.42 5.77 9.28
C THR A 510 -21.52 5.50 8.23
N ARG A 511 -22.62 6.27 8.28
CA ARG A 511 -23.73 6.24 7.30
C ARG A 511 -23.87 7.53 6.50
N ASN A 512 -23.29 8.62 7.01
CA ASN A 512 -23.37 9.96 6.44
C ASN A 512 -21.99 10.51 6.04
N GLY A 513 -20.94 9.70 6.06
CA GLY A 513 -19.61 10.07 5.54
C GLY A 513 -18.79 11.00 6.45
N HIS A 514 -19.38 11.53 7.53
CA HIS A 514 -18.68 12.26 8.58
C HIS A 514 -17.95 11.33 9.54
N ILE A 515 -16.90 11.87 10.18
CA ILE A 515 -16.22 11.25 11.33
C ILE A 515 -17.00 11.64 12.59
N HIS A 516 -17.58 10.66 13.27
CA HIS A 516 -18.37 10.86 14.50
C HIS A 516 -17.47 10.98 15.74
N GLU A 517 -18.10 11.22 16.90
CA GLU A 517 -17.45 11.25 18.21
C GLU A 517 -16.61 9.98 18.44
N PHE A 518 -15.38 10.16 18.91
CA PHE A 518 -14.54 9.07 19.37
C PHE A 518 -14.85 8.77 20.83
N LYS A 519 -15.22 7.52 21.13
CA LYS A 519 -15.67 7.13 22.48
C LYS A 519 -14.52 7.09 23.49
N LYS A 520 -14.80 7.52 24.73
CA LYS A 520 -13.87 7.52 25.89
C LYS A 520 -13.28 6.15 26.23
N GLY A 521 -13.85 5.05 25.72
CA GLY A 521 -13.27 3.71 25.79
C GLY A 521 -11.81 3.64 25.33
N LEU A 522 -11.41 4.45 24.34
CA LEU A 522 -10.01 4.53 23.90
C LEU A 522 -9.08 5.09 24.98
N GLU A 523 -9.54 6.08 25.76
CA GLU A 523 -8.75 6.71 26.82
C GLU A 523 -8.51 5.73 27.97
N HIS A 524 -9.52 4.91 28.30
CA HIS A 524 -9.38 3.86 29.30
C HIS A 524 -8.33 2.81 28.92
N ILE A 525 -8.25 2.42 27.64
CA ILE A 525 -7.18 1.56 27.15
C ILE A 525 -5.84 2.30 27.23
N ALA A 526 -5.79 3.55 26.78
CA ALA A 526 -4.57 4.33 26.68
C ALA A 526 -3.93 4.65 28.05
N LYS A 527 -4.72 4.86 29.11
CA LYS A 527 -4.21 5.12 30.47
C LYS A 527 -3.33 4.00 31.04
N GLY A 528 -3.53 2.75 30.61
CA GLY A 528 -2.79 1.58 31.13
C GLY A 528 -1.63 1.10 30.27
N ILE A 529 -1.21 1.88 29.26
CA ILE A 529 -0.14 1.50 28.33
C ILE A 529 1.03 2.47 28.31
N ASN A 530 2.24 1.91 28.23
CA ASN A 530 3.48 2.65 27.97
C ASN A 530 3.81 2.61 26.46
N ALA A 531 2.83 2.94 25.62
CA ALA A 531 2.93 2.86 24.17
C ALA A 531 2.14 4.00 23.51
N PRO A 532 2.54 4.45 22.31
CA PRO A 532 1.89 5.56 21.64
C PRO A 532 0.51 5.18 21.07
N ILE A 533 -0.33 6.20 20.94
CA ILE A 533 -1.54 6.15 20.10
C ILE A 533 -1.12 6.53 18.68
N ILE A 534 -1.49 5.72 17.69
CA ILE A 534 -1.20 5.98 16.27
C ILE A 534 -2.51 6.26 15.54
N PRO A 535 -2.81 7.52 15.18
CA PRO A 535 -4.00 7.86 14.43
C PRO A 535 -3.87 7.42 12.96
N ILE A 536 -4.91 6.80 12.41
CA ILE A 536 -4.97 6.41 11.00
C ILE A 536 -6.26 6.94 10.39
N HIS A 537 -6.15 7.58 9.23
CA HIS A 537 -7.29 7.92 8.40
C HIS A 537 -7.30 7.07 7.12
N MET A 538 -8.41 6.38 6.90
CA MET A 538 -8.71 5.65 5.66
C MET A 538 -9.66 6.49 4.79
N ASP A 539 -9.38 6.54 3.49
CA ASP A 539 -10.11 7.33 2.49
C ASP A 539 -10.26 6.55 1.17
N GLY A 540 -11.25 6.92 0.35
CA GLY A 540 -11.53 6.30 -0.95
C GLY A 540 -12.27 4.96 -0.85
N VAL A 541 -12.66 4.54 0.36
CA VAL A 541 -13.38 3.29 0.64
C VAL A 541 -14.88 3.42 0.33
N LEU A 542 -15.46 4.61 0.48
CA LEU A 542 -16.88 4.87 0.24
C LEU A 542 -17.29 4.60 -1.22
N GLY A 543 -18.45 3.95 -1.38
CA GLY A 543 -18.95 3.50 -2.67
C GLY A 543 -18.26 2.23 -3.20
N THR A 544 -17.57 1.48 -2.34
CA THR A 544 -17.14 0.10 -2.64
C THR A 544 -18.22 -0.88 -2.16
N PRO A 545 -18.28 -2.12 -2.65
CA PRO A 545 -19.34 -3.07 -2.29
C PRO A 545 -19.47 -3.39 -0.79
N PHE A 546 -18.49 -2.98 0.02
CA PHE A 546 -18.42 -3.27 1.45
C PHE A 546 -18.69 -2.04 2.33
N THR A 547 -19.16 -0.95 1.71
CA THR A 547 -19.69 0.22 2.42
C THR A 547 -21.20 0.24 2.34
N TYR A 548 -21.83 0.94 3.28
CA TYR A 548 -23.25 1.21 3.23
C TYR A 548 -23.55 2.28 2.18
N LEU A 549 -24.71 2.17 1.55
CA LEU A 549 -25.29 3.25 0.76
C LEU A 549 -25.53 4.45 1.69
N SER A 550 -25.12 5.64 1.26
CA SER A 550 -25.27 6.87 2.05
C SER A 550 -26.73 7.06 2.51
N GLY A 551 -26.92 7.20 3.83
CA GLY A 551 -28.22 7.33 4.47
C GLY A 551 -29.10 6.07 4.45
N LYS A 552 -28.55 4.87 4.17
CA LYS A 552 -29.30 3.60 4.14
C LYS A 552 -28.61 2.48 4.93
N SER A 553 -29.41 1.50 5.36
CA SER A 553 -28.93 0.26 6.01
C SER A 553 -28.48 -0.81 5.01
N SER A 554 -28.63 -0.59 3.70
CA SER A 554 -28.21 -1.53 2.66
C SER A 554 -26.78 -1.27 2.20
N ALA A 555 -26.06 -2.35 1.88
CA ALA A 555 -24.72 -2.26 1.28
C ALA A 555 -24.79 -1.77 -0.17
N GLU A 556 -23.69 -1.17 -0.63
CA GLU A 556 -23.48 -0.84 -2.03
C GLU A 556 -23.53 -2.08 -2.93
N LYS A 557 -24.04 -1.91 -4.16
CA LYS A 557 -24.15 -3.04 -5.10
C LYS A 557 -22.76 -3.57 -5.47
N PHE A 558 -22.60 -4.89 -5.38
CA PHE A 558 -21.36 -5.54 -5.77
C PHE A 558 -21.10 -5.42 -7.28
N THR A 559 -19.95 -4.85 -7.64
CA THR A 559 -19.43 -4.82 -9.01
C THR A 559 -17.91 -4.88 -8.99
N PHE A 560 -17.31 -5.71 -9.86
CA PHE A 560 -15.85 -5.87 -9.93
C PHE A 560 -15.11 -4.55 -10.20
N LYS A 561 -15.72 -3.64 -10.96
CA LYS A 561 -15.16 -2.30 -11.22
C LYS A 561 -14.99 -1.45 -9.95
N ASN A 562 -15.83 -1.67 -8.94
CA ASN A 562 -15.78 -0.94 -7.67
C ASN A 562 -14.76 -1.53 -6.68
N LEU A 563 -14.25 -2.75 -6.91
CA LEU A 563 -13.21 -3.35 -6.06
C LEU A 563 -11.87 -2.65 -6.25
N ARG A 564 -11.45 -2.39 -7.50
CA ARG A 564 -10.15 -1.77 -7.84
C ARG A 564 -10.07 -0.25 -7.63
N LYS A 565 -10.87 0.31 -6.73
CA LYS A 565 -10.76 1.72 -6.36
C LYS A 565 -9.42 2.01 -5.66
N LYS A 566 -8.93 3.24 -5.85
CA LYS A 566 -7.78 3.76 -5.10
C LYS A 566 -8.23 4.01 -3.65
N VAL A 567 -7.52 3.42 -2.69
CA VAL A 567 -7.74 3.61 -1.25
C VAL A 567 -6.50 4.26 -0.66
N PHE A 568 -6.70 5.29 0.15
CA PHE A 568 -5.61 6.02 0.79
C PHE A 568 -5.62 5.72 2.29
N ILE A 569 -4.46 5.39 2.83
CA ILE A 569 -4.25 5.10 4.25
C ILE A 569 -3.16 6.03 4.74
N ASN A 570 -3.55 7.02 5.55
CA ASN A 570 -2.64 8.02 6.08
C ASN A 570 -2.42 7.73 7.57
N VAL A 571 -1.17 7.41 7.91
CA VAL A 571 -0.74 7.11 9.27
C VAL A 571 -0.13 8.38 9.87
N GLY A 572 -0.80 8.96 10.87
CA GLY A 572 -0.33 10.17 11.53
C GLY A 572 0.84 9.94 12.49
N ALA A 573 1.38 11.04 13.00
CA ALA A 573 2.47 11.02 13.95
C ALA A 573 2.04 10.34 15.28
N PRO A 574 2.96 9.67 16.00
CA PRO A 574 2.65 9.08 17.30
C PRO A 574 2.18 10.13 18.31
N MET A 575 1.05 9.86 18.95
CA MET A 575 0.47 10.67 20.03
C MET A 575 0.75 10.03 21.39
N ALA A 576 0.81 10.85 22.44
CA ALA A 576 0.97 10.37 23.81
C ALA A 576 -0.22 9.53 24.26
N SER A 577 0.00 8.55 25.13
CA SER A 577 -1.08 7.73 25.72
C SER A 577 -2.05 8.54 26.60
N SER A 578 -1.66 9.76 27.00
CA SER A 578 -2.51 10.71 27.72
C SER A 578 -3.43 11.55 26.82
N SER A 579 -3.35 11.41 25.49
CA SER A 579 -4.19 12.17 24.57
C SER A 579 -5.67 11.80 24.71
N SER A 580 -6.53 12.81 24.80
CA SER A 580 -7.99 12.65 24.87
C SER A 580 -8.56 12.10 23.56
N ALA A 581 -9.73 11.49 23.63
CA ALA A 581 -10.45 10.98 22.46
C ALA A 581 -10.74 12.09 21.44
N PHE A 582 -11.07 13.29 21.93
CA PHE A 582 -11.26 14.48 21.11
C PHE A 582 -9.98 14.87 20.35
N ASN A 583 -8.82 14.92 21.01
CA ASN A 583 -7.56 15.30 20.35
C ASN A 583 -7.12 14.26 19.31
N VAL A 584 -7.33 12.97 19.59
CA VAL A 584 -7.08 11.90 18.62
C VAL A 584 -7.99 12.05 17.41
N ARG A 585 -9.29 12.34 17.62
CA ARG A 585 -10.23 12.61 16.53
C ARG A 585 -9.82 13.80 15.69
N GLN A 586 -9.45 14.93 16.29
CA GLN A 586 -8.96 16.11 15.56
C GLN A 586 -7.76 15.78 14.68
N THR A 587 -6.86 14.93 15.17
CA THR A 587 -5.71 14.47 14.39
C THR A 587 -6.15 13.60 13.20
N VAL A 588 -7.13 12.71 13.38
CA VAL A 588 -7.70 11.92 12.27
C VAL A 588 -8.42 12.81 11.25
N THR A 589 -9.14 13.85 11.68
CA THR A 589 -9.78 14.84 10.78
C THR A 589 -8.73 15.66 10.02
N LYS A 590 -7.62 16.04 10.65
CA LYS A 590 -6.48 16.67 9.96
C LYS A 590 -5.91 15.75 8.88
N LEU A 591 -5.74 14.46 9.18
CA LEU A 591 -5.31 13.48 8.18
C LEU A 591 -6.34 13.31 7.04
N GLN A 592 -7.64 13.51 7.31
CA GLN A 592 -8.67 13.55 6.28
C GLN A 592 -8.47 14.72 5.33
N ALA A 593 -8.27 15.93 5.85
CA ALA A 593 -8.00 17.12 5.04
C ALA A 593 -6.77 16.94 4.14
N GLU A 594 -5.68 16.41 4.71
CA GLU A 594 -4.46 16.11 3.97
C GLU A 594 -4.67 14.98 2.95
N SER A 595 -5.51 14.00 3.24
CA SER A 595 -5.84 12.91 2.30
C SER A 595 -6.54 13.42 1.04
N VAL A 596 -7.55 14.26 1.20
CA VAL A 596 -8.33 14.83 0.09
C VAL A 596 -7.42 15.67 -0.82
N ALA A 597 -6.57 16.51 -0.22
CA ALA A 597 -5.58 17.29 -0.97
C ALA A 597 -4.63 16.40 -1.80
N ASN A 598 -4.19 15.28 -1.22
CA ASN A 598 -3.27 14.33 -1.83
C ASN A 598 -3.92 13.37 -2.84
N ARG A 599 -5.25 13.21 -2.78
CA ARG A 599 -6.01 12.30 -3.66
C ARG A 599 -6.17 12.88 -5.06
N ILE A 600 -6.27 14.21 -5.15
CA ILE A 600 -6.37 14.93 -6.42
C ILE A 600 -5.01 14.80 -7.11
N ASP A 601 -4.98 13.95 -8.14
CA ASP A 601 -3.80 13.75 -8.99
C ASP A 601 -3.31 15.10 -9.50
N ASP A 602 -2.00 15.30 -9.66
CA ASP A 602 -1.45 16.58 -10.14
C ASP A 602 -2.04 16.98 -11.51
N GLN A 603 -2.61 16.02 -12.24
CA GLN A 603 -3.23 16.20 -13.54
C GLN A 603 -4.77 16.20 -13.54
N GLU A 604 -5.45 16.11 -12.40
CA GLU A 604 -6.92 16.16 -12.34
C GLU A 604 -7.43 17.62 -12.25
N LEU A 605 -8.12 18.06 -13.31
CA LEU A 605 -8.66 19.42 -13.45
C LEU A 605 -10.20 19.44 -13.36
N ALA A 606 -10.77 20.57 -12.95
CA ALA A 606 -12.21 20.67 -12.68
C ALA A 606 -13.07 20.30 -13.91
N HIS A 607 -12.70 20.76 -15.12
CA HIS A 607 -13.40 20.38 -16.35
C HIS A 607 -13.27 18.90 -16.69
N HIS A 608 -12.21 18.21 -16.25
CA HIS A 608 -12.12 16.76 -16.42
C HIS A 608 -13.21 16.03 -15.65
N GLU A 609 -13.53 16.48 -14.43
CA GLU A 609 -14.60 15.89 -13.62
C GLU A 609 -15.96 16.08 -14.33
N PHE A 610 -16.25 17.30 -14.79
CA PHE A 610 -17.42 17.62 -15.61
C PHE A 610 -17.53 16.73 -16.85
N ILE A 611 -16.46 16.64 -17.65
CA ILE A 611 -16.44 15.87 -18.91
C ILE A 611 -16.63 14.37 -18.62
N LYS A 612 -15.88 13.81 -17.65
CA LYS A 612 -15.98 12.40 -17.24
C LYS A 612 -17.40 12.05 -16.77
N TYR A 613 -18.03 12.96 -16.02
CA TYR A 613 -19.39 12.77 -15.54
C TYR A 613 -20.41 12.84 -16.69
N SER A 614 -20.34 13.88 -17.52
CA SER A 614 -21.26 14.10 -18.64
C SER A 614 -21.20 12.98 -19.69
N LEU A 615 -19.99 12.48 -20.02
CA LEU A 615 -19.81 11.37 -20.95
C LEU A 615 -20.44 10.05 -20.47
N LYS A 616 -20.57 9.86 -19.16
CA LYS A 616 -21.24 8.68 -18.57
C LYS A 616 -22.75 8.83 -18.50
N ASN A 617 -23.26 10.06 -18.50
CA ASN A 617 -24.66 10.39 -18.21
C ASN A 617 -25.32 11.17 -19.35
N LEU A 618 -24.94 10.89 -20.62
CA LEU A 618 -25.34 11.68 -21.79
C LEU A 618 -26.84 11.95 -21.93
N LYS A 619 -27.70 11.02 -21.49
CA LYS A 619 -29.17 11.13 -21.58
C LYS A 619 -29.81 11.83 -20.38
N ASN A 620 -29.08 12.01 -19.28
CA ASN A 620 -29.62 12.64 -18.09
C ASN A 620 -29.67 14.16 -18.29
N ILE A 621 -30.63 14.79 -17.62
CA ILE A 621 -30.80 16.24 -17.59
C ILE A 621 -29.72 16.84 -16.69
N ALA A 622 -29.07 17.91 -17.17
CA ALA A 622 -28.09 18.70 -16.42
C ALA A 622 -28.71 20.03 -15.95
N PHE A 623 -29.50 20.67 -16.81
CA PHE A 623 -30.19 21.92 -16.52
C PHE A 623 -31.64 21.85 -17.03
N GLU A 624 -32.59 22.33 -16.22
CA GLU A 624 -33.96 22.59 -16.67
C GLU A 624 -34.04 24.00 -17.29
N ASN A 625 -34.38 24.07 -18.57
CA ASN A 625 -34.54 25.34 -19.30
C ASN A 625 -36.01 25.49 -19.73
N ALA A 626 -36.51 26.73 -19.79
CA ALA A 626 -37.92 27.08 -19.95
C ALA A 626 -38.51 26.55 -21.27
N LEU A 627 -37.67 26.43 -22.30
CA LEU A 627 -38.05 25.90 -23.60
C LEU A 627 -37.96 24.37 -23.65
N MET A 628 -36.79 23.80 -23.28
CA MET A 628 -36.56 22.35 -23.26
C MET A 628 -35.48 21.96 -22.25
N PRO A 629 -35.60 20.81 -21.55
CA PRO A 629 -34.56 20.30 -20.68
C PRO A 629 -33.23 20.05 -21.40
N VAL A 630 -32.13 20.51 -20.81
CA VAL A 630 -30.79 20.36 -21.37
C VAL A 630 -30.15 19.09 -20.84
N THR A 631 -29.94 18.12 -21.74
CA THR A 631 -29.20 16.89 -21.42
C THR A 631 -27.69 17.13 -21.35
N HIS A 632 -26.95 16.29 -20.63
CA HIS A 632 -25.47 16.34 -20.63
C HIS A 632 -24.85 16.21 -22.02
N LYS A 633 -25.51 15.50 -22.95
CA LYS A 633 -25.07 15.45 -24.36
C LYS A 633 -25.13 16.84 -25.00
N SER A 634 -26.25 17.55 -24.83
CA SER A 634 -26.45 18.90 -25.37
C SER A 634 -25.49 19.90 -24.70
N LEU A 635 -25.35 19.82 -23.38
CA LEU A 635 -24.41 20.64 -22.62
C LEU A 635 -22.96 20.48 -23.13
N LEU A 636 -22.49 19.24 -23.30
CA LEU A 636 -21.14 19.00 -23.85
C LEU A 636 -20.98 19.63 -25.24
N GLN A 637 -21.97 19.48 -26.12
CA GLN A 637 -21.91 20.06 -27.48
C GLN A 637 -21.75 21.58 -27.44
N GLN A 638 -22.56 22.25 -26.62
CA GLN A 638 -22.54 23.70 -26.47
C GLN A 638 -21.22 24.17 -25.85
N VAL A 639 -20.76 23.53 -24.78
CA VAL A 639 -19.49 23.85 -24.12
C VAL A 639 -18.30 23.68 -25.07
N PHE A 640 -18.21 22.58 -25.83
CA PHE A 640 -17.10 22.37 -26.77
C PHE A 640 -17.12 23.34 -27.96
N ARG A 641 -18.32 23.63 -28.48
CA ARG A 641 -18.51 24.63 -29.54
C ARG A 641 -17.99 25.99 -29.07
N ARG A 642 -18.42 26.41 -27.88
CA ARG A 642 -18.01 27.69 -27.30
C ARG A 642 -16.54 27.72 -26.91
N ALA A 643 -16.01 26.65 -26.33
CA ALA A 643 -14.59 26.55 -25.99
C ALA A 643 -13.71 26.69 -27.24
N ASN A 644 -14.14 26.13 -28.37
CA ASN A 644 -13.44 26.31 -29.66
C ASN A 644 -13.52 27.76 -30.14
N GLY A 645 -14.66 28.44 -29.98
CA GLY A 645 -14.77 29.89 -30.22
C GLY A 645 -13.81 30.69 -29.35
N ILE A 646 -13.84 30.46 -28.03
CA ILE A 646 -12.99 31.14 -27.03
C ILE A 646 -11.51 30.93 -27.35
N LYS A 647 -11.07 29.70 -27.65
CA LYS A 647 -9.69 29.42 -28.04
C LYS A 647 -9.24 30.30 -29.21
N ASN A 648 -10.11 30.49 -30.20
CA ASN A 648 -9.78 31.24 -31.40
C ASN A 648 -9.81 32.76 -31.20
N VAL A 649 -10.63 33.27 -30.28
CA VAL A 649 -10.73 34.72 -30.04
C VAL A 649 -9.74 35.21 -28.98
N LEU A 650 -9.51 34.41 -27.93
CA LEU A 650 -8.62 34.80 -26.84
C LEU A 650 -7.14 34.45 -27.11
N HIS A 651 -6.83 33.55 -28.06
CA HIS A 651 -5.47 33.12 -28.39
C HIS A 651 -4.64 32.82 -27.12
N ASP A 652 -3.56 33.57 -26.88
CA ASP A 652 -2.63 33.38 -25.75
C ASP A 652 -3.06 34.13 -24.48
N LYS A 653 -4.12 34.94 -24.51
CA LYS A 653 -4.62 35.64 -23.32
C LYS A 653 -5.10 34.63 -22.29
N ALA A 654 -4.67 34.75 -21.03
CA ALA A 654 -5.03 33.79 -19.98
C ALA A 654 -6.43 34.04 -19.38
N TYR A 655 -6.91 35.29 -19.41
CA TYR A 655 -8.13 35.72 -18.71
C TYR A 655 -9.22 36.24 -19.66
N GLY A 656 -10.48 36.09 -19.27
CA GLY A 656 -11.62 36.75 -19.90
C GLY A 656 -12.65 37.20 -18.86
N ILE A 657 -13.13 38.43 -18.97
CA ILE A 657 -14.17 38.98 -18.10
C ILE A 657 -15.53 38.53 -18.62
N LEU A 658 -16.34 37.92 -17.76
CA LEU A 658 -17.69 37.46 -18.07
C LEU A 658 -18.70 38.49 -17.56
N PHE A 659 -19.43 39.12 -18.48
CA PHE A 659 -20.54 40.00 -18.18
C PHE A 659 -21.79 39.50 -18.90
N ILE A 660 -22.45 38.50 -18.33
CA ILE A 660 -23.52 37.74 -18.98
C ILE A 660 -24.82 37.88 -18.18
N SER A 661 -25.92 38.17 -18.88
CA SER A 661 -27.26 38.42 -18.36
C SER A 661 -28.10 37.16 -18.23
N ASP A 662 -27.92 36.18 -19.12
CA ASP A 662 -28.58 34.88 -19.07
C ASP A 662 -27.79 33.89 -18.20
N GLU A 663 -28.45 33.26 -17.21
CA GLU A 663 -27.78 32.35 -16.28
C GLU A 663 -27.28 31.06 -16.94
N TYR A 664 -28.00 30.56 -17.94
CA TYR A 664 -27.62 29.34 -18.64
C TYR A 664 -26.43 29.59 -19.58
N GLU A 665 -26.43 30.71 -20.30
CA GLU A 665 -25.30 31.16 -21.11
C GLU A 665 -24.06 31.45 -20.25
N HIS A 666 -24.25 31.98 -19.04
CA HIS A 666 -23.19 32.17 -18.05
C HIS A 666 -22.58 30.81 -17.64
N ALA A 667 -23.41 29.80 -17.38
CA ALA A 667 -22.96 28.46 -17.03
C ALA A 667 -22.15 27.80 -18.15
N ILE A 668 -22.65 27.83 -19.39
CA ILE A 668 -21.92 27.27 -20.55
C ILE A 668 -20.58 27.97 -20.72
N THR A 669 -20.59 29.31 -20.69
CA THR A 669 -19.39 30.11 -20.96
C THR A 669 -18.33 29.89 -19.88
N THR A 670 -18.74 29.79 -18.60
CA THR A 670 -17.84 29.47 -17.49
C THR A 670 -17.17 28.11 -17.66
N LEU A 671 -17.93 27.07 -18.03
CA LEU A 671 -17.36 25.74 -18.33
C LEU A 671 -16.45 25.77 -19.58
N ALA A 672 -16.85 26.51 -20.61
CA ALA A 672 -16.12 26.63 -21.87
C ALA A 672 -14.78 27.35 -21.71
N MET A 673 -14.71 28.39 -20.87
CA MET A 673 -13.46 29.06 -20.49
C MET A 673 -12.47 28.04 -19.90
N SER A 674 -12.90 27.23 -18.93
CA SER A 674 -12.06 26.18 -18.34
C SER A 674 -11.61 25.14 -19.36
N VAL A 675 -12.48 24.70 -20.28
CA VAL A 675 -12.12 23.72 -21.33
C VAL A 675 -11.15 24.32 -22.34
N ALA A 676 -11.28 25.62 -22.66
CA ALA A 676 -10.35 26.37 -23.51
C ALA A 676 -9.06 26.79 -22.79
N GLY A 677 -8.93 26.42 -21.52
CA GLY A 677 -7.79 26.69 -20.69
C GLY A 677 -7.59 28.15 -20.29
N LYS A 678 -8.70 28.83 -20.01
CA LYS A 678 -8.77 30.25 -19.66
C LYS A 678 -9.41 30.42 -18.28
N THR A 679 -8.98 31.45 -17.56
CA THR A 679 -9.52 31.83 -16.26
C THR A 679 -10.69 32.81 -16.45
N SER A 680 -11.81 32.52 -15.82
CA SER A 680 -13.01 33.37 -15.86
C SER A 680 -12.95 34.46 -14.78
N ILE A 681 -13.05 35.72 -15.16
CA ILE A 681 -13.19 36.84 -14.21
C ILE A 681 -14.66 37.27 -14.20
N LEU A 682 -15.30 37.26 -13.05
CA LEU A 682 -16.76 37.44 -12.96
C LEU A 682 -17.11 38.92 -12.69
N ALA A 683 -17.83 39.55 -13.63
CA ALA A 683 -18.31 40.93 -13.47
C ALA A 683 -19.66 40.99 -12.73
N GLU A 684 -19.92 42.13 -12.09
CA GLU A 684 -21.21 42.39 -11.44
C GLU A 684 -22.33 42.56 -12.46
N LYS A 685 -23.57 42.27 -12.04
CA LYS A 685 -24.77 42.45 -12.88
C LYS A 685 -24.94 43.91 -13.36
N SER A 686 -24.48 44.89 -12.57
CA SER A 686 -24.54 46.31 -12.92
C SER A 686 -23.53 46.74 -13.99
N GLY A 687 -22.49 45.94 -14.24
CA GLY A 687 -21.37 46.27 -15.13
C GLY A 687 -20.40 47.34 -14.60
N LYS A 688 -20.68 47.94 -13.43
CA LYS A 688 -19.89 49.07 -12.88
C LYS A 688 -18.43 48.70 -12.61
N ASN A 689 -18.15 47.45 -12.25
CA ASN A 689 -16.82 46.99 -11.89
C ASN A 689 -15.95 46.52 -13.09
N ILE A 690 -16.49 46.49 -14.31
CA ILE A 690 -15.77 45.98 -15.49
C ILE A 690 -14.48 46.77 -15.74
N SER A 691 -14.54 48.11 -15.70
CA SER A 691 -13.37 48.97 -15.92
C SER A 691 -12.27 48.73 -14.88
N THR A 692 -12.65 48.52 -13.62
CA THR A 692 -11.74 48.16 -12.53
C THR A 692 -11.12 46.79 -12.76
N LEU A 693 -11.92 45.77 -13.06
CA LEU A 693 -11.44 44.41 -13.32
C LEU A 693 -10.45 44.35 -14.50
N ARG A 694 -10.72 45.10 -15.57
CA ARG A 694 -9.81 45.21 -16.72
C ARG A 694 -8.45 45.74 -16.32
N LYS A 695 -8.41 46.80 -15.50
CA LYS A 695 -7.16 47.40 -15.00
C LYS A 695 -6.42 46.44 -14.06
N THR A 696 -7.11 45.87 -13.07
CA THR A 696 -6.52 44.98 -12.06
C THR A 696 -5.88 43.74 -12.69
N TYR A 697 -6.56 43.10 -13.64
CA TYR A 697 -6.10 41.85 -14.26
C TYR A 697 -5.45 42.04 -15.63
N LYS A 698 -5.23 43.29 -16.05
CA LYS A 698 -4.71 43.67 -17.37
C LYS A 698 -5.42 42.91 -18.51
N CYS A 699 -6.74 42.74 -18.37
CA CYS A 699 -7.57 41.97 -19.30
C CYS A 699 -8.44 42.94 -20.10
N ASN A 700 -8.30 42.97 -21.43
CA ASN A 700 -9.14 43.79 -22.32
C ASN A 700 -10.25 42.99 -23.00
N THR A 701 -10.47 41.75 -22.59
CA THR A 701 -11.42 40.83 -23.23
C THR A 701 -12.66 40.72 -22.35
N VAL A 702 -13.80 41.22 -22.83
CA VAL A 702 -15.09 41.09 -22.14
C VAL A 702 -16.05 40.28 -23.01
N LEU A 703 -16.55 39.16 -22.47
CA LEU A 703 -17.54 38.29 -23.10
C LEU A 703 -18.93 38.66 -22.59
N THR A 704 -19.89 38.91 -23.49
CA THR A 704 -21.22 39.38 -23.11
C THR A 704 -22.34 38.92 -24.06
N ASP A 705 -23.56 38.89 -23.55
CA ASP A 705 -24.83 38.68 -24.24
C ASP A 705 -25.74 39.92 -24.23
N GLN A 706 -25.28 41.03 -23.65
CA GLN A 706 -26.03 42.26 -23.47
C GLN A 706 -25.17 43.50 -23.77
N PRO A 707 -25.77 44.63 -24.17
CA PRO A 707 -25.01 45.84 -24.47
C PRO A 707 -24.32 46.41 -23.21
N ILE A 708 -23.07 46.87 -23.37
CA ILE A 708 -22.24 47.44 -22.28
C ILE A 708 -22.05 48.94 -22.50
N GLY A 709 -23.12 49.73 -22.54
CA GLY A 709 -23.04 51.20 -22.66
C GLY A 709 -22.01 51.74 -23.69
N ASN A 710 -21.47 52.93 -23.46
CA ASN A 710 -20.30 53.44 -24.19
C ASN A 710 -19.02 53.04 -23.45
N VAL A 711 -18.23 52.15 -24.04
CA VAL A 711 -16.99 51.63 -23.47
C VAL A 711 -15.81 51.81 -24.43
N ASP A 712 -14.60 51.95 -23.87
CA ASP A 712 -13.33 52.14 -24.59
C ASP A 712 -12.69 50.81 -25.07
N PHE A 713 -13.49 49.76 -25.19
CA PHE A 713 -13.06 48.42 -25.60
C PHE A 713 -14.15 47.74 -26.41
N GLU A 714 -13.75 46.80 -27.28
CA GLU A 714 -14.69 46.02 -28.07
C GLU A 714 -15.16 44.78 -27.29
N PRO A 715 -16.45 44.69 -26.91
CA PRO A 715 -17.00 43.50 -26.27
C PRO A 715 -17.15 42.37 -27.29
N ILE A 716 -16.88 41.14 -26.87
CA ILE A 716 -17.08 39.94 -27.69
C ILE A 716 -18.44 39.35 -27.35
N TRP A 717 -19.34 39.39 -28.33
CA TRP A 717 -20.67 38.81 -28.22
C TRP A 717 -20.61 37.27 -28.20
N LEU A 718 -21.39 36.64 -27.30
CA LEU A 718 -21.45 35.18 -27.22
C LEU A 718 -21.88 34.53 -28.55
N SER A 719 -22.76 35.20 -29.31
CA SER A 719 -23.21 34.77 -30.62
C SER A 719 -22.07 34.58 -31.62
N HIS A 720 -20.99 35.37 -31.51
CA HIS A 720 -19.80 35.25 -32.38
C HIS A 720 -18.97 34.01 -32.04
N LEU A 721 -18.91 33.62 -30.76
CA LEU A 721 -18.15 32.46 -30.30
C LEU A 721 -18.74 31.15 -30.82
N ASP A 722 -20.06 31.11 -30.99
CA ASP A 722 -20.77 29.90 -31.38
C ASP A 722 -20.78 29.69 -32.90
N GLN A 723 -20.37 30.62 -33.76
CA GLN A 723 -20.53 30.46 -35.22
C GLN A 723 -19.75 29.27 -35.80
N ARG A 724 -18.66 28.84 -35.18
CA ARG A 724 -17.83 27.72 -35.67
C ARG A 724 -18.41 26.36 -35.30
N LYS A 725 -18.68 25.53 -36.32
CA LYS A 725 -19.16 24.15 -36.12
C LYS A 725 -18.09 23.27 -35.43
N PHE A 726 -18.50 22.51 -34.42
CA PHE A 726 -17.67 21.50 -33.76
C PHE A 726 -18.29 20.10 -33.94
N SER A 727 -17.53 19.13 -34.48
CA SER A 727 -18.05 17.79 -34.75
C SER A 727 -18.00 16.87 -33.53
N LEU A 728 -19.14 16.28 -33.18
CA LEU A 728 -19.30 15.28 -32.12
C LEU A 728 -18.49 14.00 -32.32
N MET A 729 -18.17 13.65 -33.57
CA MET A 729 -17.41 12.43 -33.86
C MET A 729 -16.00 12.52 -33.27
N LYS A 730 -15.42 13.74 -33.18
CA LYS A 730 -14.14 14.00 -32.49
C LYS A 730 -14.23 13.70 -30.98
N ILE A 731 -15.36 13.97 -30.33
CA ILE A 731 -15.56 13.70 -28.88
C ILE A 731 -15.49 12.20 -28.58
N ARG A 732 -16.06 11.36 -29.45
CA ARG A 732 -16.03 9.89 -29.28
C ARG A 732 -14.61 9.31 -29.35
N PHE A 733 -13.71 9.94 -30.11
CA PHE A 733 -12.28 9.60 -30.15
C PHE A 733 -11.51 10.18 -28.96
N LEU A 734 -11.89 11.37 -28.49
CA LEU A 734 -11.32 12.07 -27.32
C LEU A 734 -11.86 11.52 -25.97
N LYS A 735 -12.01 10.20 -25.83
CA LYS A 735 -12.50 9.59 -24.57
C LYS A 735 -11.54 9.80 -23.38
N LEU A 736 -10.29 10.16 -23.65
CA LEU A 736 -9.32 10.49 -22.61
C LEU A 736 -9.31 12.00 -22.40
N THR A 737 -9.60 12.46 -21.17
CA THR A 737 -9.63 13.89 -20.83
C THR A 737 -8.33 14.62 -21.18
N ARG A 738 -7.19 13.91 -21.14
CA ARG A 738 -5.88 14.45 -21.55
C ARG A 738 -5.77 14.80 -23.03
N THR A 739 -6.47 14.08 -23.90
CA THR A 739 -6.45 14.39 -25.35
C THR A 739 -7.22 15.67 -25.65
N ILE A 740 -8.17 16.03 -24.78
CA ILE A 740 -8.91 17.29 -24.86
C ILE A 740 -7.99 18.46 -24.52
N ASP A 741 -7.23 18.39 -23.43
CA ASP A 741 -6.25 19.44 -23.10
C ASP A 741 -5.24 19.61 -24.22
N TYR A 742 -4.72 18.51 -24.78
CA TYR A 742 -3.83 18.57 -25.94
C TYR A 742 -4.48 19.25 -27.16
N PHE A 743 -5.75 18.93 -27.44
CA PHE A 743 -6.50 19.57 -28.55
C PHE A 743 -6.66 21.07 -28.35
N PHE A 744 -6.91 21.53 -27.13
CA PHE A 744 -6.99 22.94 -26.79
C PHE A 744 -5.62 23.60 -26.56
N ASN A 745 -4.52 22.82 -26.61
CA ASN A 745 -3.15 23.24 -26.29
C ASN A 745 -3.02 23.78 -24.85
N ASN A 746 -3.76 23.17 -23.92
CA ASN A 746 -3.82 23.58 -22.54
C ASN A 746 -2.63 22.99 -21.76
N LYS A 747 -1.95 23.85 -21.00
CA LYS A 747 -1.00 23.45 -19.96
C LYS A 747 -1.51 24.05 -18.65
N HIS A 748 -2.26 23.26 -17.89
CA HIS A 748 -2.72 23.66 -16.57
C HIS A 748 -1.99 22.92 -15.48
N ASP A 749 -1.72 23.65 -14.40
CA ASP A 749 -1.55 23.10 -13.07
C ASP A 749 -2.91 23.09 -12.36
N LYS A 750 -3.14 22.11 -11.49
CA LYS A 750 -4.34 22.07 -10.64
C LYS A 750 -4.42 23.25 -9.65
N TYR A 751 -3.31 23.93 -9.43
CA TYR A 751 -3.20 25.14 -8.62
C TYR A 751 -3.43 26.43 -9.41
N ASP A 752 -3.60 26.36 -10.74
CA ASP A 752 -3.93 27.54 -11.54
C ASP A 752 -5.33 28.05 -11.21
N ASP A 753 -5.49 29.37 -11.28
CA ASP A 753 -6.77 30.04 -11.08
C ASP A 753 -7.76 29.62 -12.18
N LEU A 754 -8.90 29.09 -11.77
CA LEU A 754 -9.98 28.72 -12.68
C LEU A 754 -10.99 29.85 -12.85
N MET A 755 -11.35 30.48 -11.72
CA MET A 755 -12.25 31.62 -11.70
C MET A 755 -11.85 32.61 -10.63
N ILE A 756 -12.16 33.87 -10.89
CA ILE A 756 -11.96 34.98 -9.96
C ILE A 756 -13.30 35.66 -9.75
N GLY A 757 -13.77 35.64 -8.49
CA GLY A 757 -14.94 36.40 -8.05
C GLY A 757 -14.53 37.73 -7.42
N SER A 758 -15.43 38.72 -7.48
CA SER A 758 -15.21 40.07 -6.96
C SER A 758 -16.40 40.50 -6.12
N THR A 759 -16.20 40.75 -4.83
CA THR A 759 -17.18 41.32 -3.90
C THR A 759 -16.62 42.59 -3.30
N SER A 760 -17.27 43.73 -3.58
CA SER A 760 -17.05 45.11 -3.09
C SER A 760 -15.61 45.65 -2.92
N ASN A 761 -14.67 44.93 -2.30
CA ASN A 761 -13.24 45.27 -2.16
C ASN A 761 -12.27 44.06 -2.18
N LEU A 762 -12.76 42.81 -2.28
CA LEU A 762 -11.95 41.59 -2.18
C LEU A 762 -12.07 40.72 -3.44
N HIS A 763 -10.92 40.22 -3.90
CA HIS A 763 -10.83 39.33 -5.05
C HIS A 763 -10.42 37.92 -4.62
N THR A 764 -11.27 36.95 -4.94
CA THR A 764 -11.10 35.54 -4.56
C THR A 764 -10.83 34.70 -5.78
N ALA A 765 -9.72 33.96 -5.79
CA ALA A 765 -9.41 33.01 -6.85
C ALA A 765 -9.67 31.57 -6.39
N LEU A 766 -10.53 30.86 -7.12
CA LEU A 766 -10.70 29.42 -6.96
C LEU A 766 -9.87 28.70 -8.00
N THR A 767 -9.01 27.82 -7.52
CA THR A 767 -8.23 26.90 -8.34
C THR A 767 -9.06 25.68 -8.73
N HIS A 768 -8.56 24.89 -9.68
CA HIS A 768 -9.15 23.58 -10.00
C HIS A 768 -9.23 22.68 -8.76
N GLN A 769 -8.21 22.68 -7.90
CA GLN A 769 -8.18 21.88 -6.68
C GLN A 769 -9.28 22.28 -5.68
N ASN A 770 -9.54 23.58 -5.52
CA ASN A 770 -10.57 24.05 -4.59
C ASN A 770 -11.95 23.52 -4.97
N ILE A 771 -12.29 23.56 -6.25
CA ILE A 771 -13.60 23.12 -6.75
C ILE A 771 -13.75 21.61 -6.64
N ILE A 772 -12.75 20.84 -7.11
CA ILE A 772 -12.80 19.38 -7.05
C ILE A 772 -12.92 18.90 -5.61
N SER A 773 -12.09 19.44 -4.71
CA SER A 773 -12.12 19.05 -3.29
C SER A 773 -13.45 19.40 -2.62
N THR A 774 -14.05 20.54 -2.95
CA THR A 774 -15.36 20.95 -2.41
C THR A 774 -16.48 20.04 -2.93
N ILE A 775 -16.51 19.78 -4.23
CA ILE A 775 -17.49 18.89 -4.86
C ILE A 775 -17.40 17.47 -4.27
N TYR A 776 -16.18 16.95 -4.05
CA TYR A 776 -16.00 15.65 -3.41
C TYR A 776 -16.43 15.62 -1.94
N GLY A 777 -16.11 16.68 -1.18
CA GLY A 777 -16.55 16.82 0.22
C GLY A 777 -18.08 16.80 0.33
N LEU A 778 -18.77 17.59 -0.49
CA LEU A 778 -20.24 17.62 -0.53
C LEU A 778 -20.85 16.27 -0.92
N GLN A 779 -20.32 15.62 -1.96
CA GLN A 779 -20.82 14.32 -2.41
C GLN A 779 -20.63 13.22 -1.35
N GLN A 780 -19.60 13.32 -0.51
CA GLN A 780 -19.35 12.33 0.53
C GLN A 780 -20.43 12.33 1.62
N VAL A 781 -20.97 13.51 1.94
CA VAL A 781 -21.89 13.66 3.08
C VAL A 781 -23.34 13.81 2.68
N ASN A 782 -23.60 14.21 1.43
CA ASN A 782 -24.94 14.35 0.89
C ASN A 782 -25.18 13.40 -0.29
N ASN A 783 -26.36 12.79 -0.30
CA ASN A 783 -26.87 12.13 -1.48
C ASN A 783 -27.47 13.17 -2.44
N LEU A 784 -26.59 13.86 -3.17
CA LEU A 784 -26.91 14.95 -4.08
C LEU A 784 -28.05 14.62 -5.07
N LYS A 785 -28.25 13.34 -5.42
CA LYS A 785 -29.36 12.89 -6.28
C LYS A 785 -30.74 13.19 -5.70
N LYS A 786 -30.87 13.24 -4.37
CA LYS A 786 -32.15 13.54 -3.69
C LYS A 786 -32.57 14.99 -3.82
N TYR A 787 -31.64 15.91 -4.07
CA TYR A 787 -31.94 17.34 -4.18
C TYR A 787 -32.69 17.68 -5.47
N GLY A 788 -32.63 16.83 -6.50
CA GLY A 788 -33.41 17.02 -7.72
C GLY A 788 -33.12 18.37 -8.38
N ASN A 789 -34.18 19.09 -8.73
CA ASN A 789 -34.13 20.43 -9.31
C ASN A 789 -33.68 21.45 -8.26
N THR A 790 -32.52 22.09 -8.49
CA THR A 790 -31.83 22.94 -7.52
C THR A 790 -31.49 24.31 -8.11
N LYS A 791 -31.69 25.36 -7.31
CA LYS A 791 -31.24 26.73 -7.62
C LYS A 791 -30.59 27.36 -6.39
N ALA A 792 -29.42 27.98 -6.58
CA ALA A 792 -28.75 28.76 -5.56
C ALA A 792 -28.89 30.26 -5.82
N PHE A 793 -29.37 31.01 -4.83
CA PHE A 793 -29.58 32.45 -4.87
C PHE A 793 -28.39 33.17 -4.23
N PHE A 794 -27.39 33.45 -5.05
CA PHE A 794 -26.21 34.25 -4.71
C PHE A 794 -25.87 35.17 -5.89
N GLU A 795 -25.14 36.25 -5.62
CA GLU A 795 -24.68 37.15 -6.69
C GLU A 795 -23.80 36.43 -7.71
N ARG A 796 -23.99 36.68 -9.01
CA ARG A 796 -23.31 35.95 -10.10
C ARG A 796 -21.79 36.16 -10.16
N ASN A 797 -21.34 37.31 -9.67
CA ASN A 797 -19.93 37.68 -9.48
C ASN A 797 -19.26 36.92 -8.32
N SER A 798 -20.02 36.15 -7.53
CA SER A 798 -19.48 35.34 -6.45
C SER A 798 -19.00 33.96 -6.93
N THR A 799 -17.96 33.45 -6.25
CA THR A 799 -17.42 32.11 -6.48
C THR A 799 -18.40 31.01 -6.03
N ILE A 800 -19.18 31.25 -4.96
CA ILE A 800 -20.19 30.31 -4.46
C ILE A 800 -21.33 30.10 -5.47
N HIS A 801 -21.79 31.17 -6.13
CA HIS A 801 -22.81 31.08 -7.18
C HIS A 801 -22.36 30.11 -8.27
N ASN A 802 -21.14 30.29 -8.77
CA ASN A 802 -20.58 29.47 -9.84
C ASN A 802 -20.33 28.04 -9.39
N LEU A 803 -19.85 27.83 -8.16
CA LEU A 803 -19.68 26.50 -7.59
C LEU A 803 -21.01 25.72 -7.57
N LEU A 804 -22.09 26.33 -7.07
CA LEU A 804 -23.38 25.67 -6.84
C LEU A 804 -24.29 25.61 -8.07
N ASN A 805 -24.33 26.65 -8.90
CA ASN A 805 -25.20 26.71 -10.07
C ASN A 805 -24.54 26.22 -11.36
N VAL A 806 -23.20 26.21 -11.44
CA VAL A 806 -22.49 25.80 -12.67
C VAL A 806 -21.76 24.48 -12.48
N TRP A 807 -20.79 24.44 -11.56
CA TRP A 807 -19.88 23.29 -11.44
C TRP A 807 -20.56 22.06 -10.85
N LEU A 808 -21.39 22.25 -9.82
CA LEU A 808 -22.08 21.15 -9.14
C LEU A 808 -23.09 20.43 -10.06
N PRO A 809 -24.02 21.11 -10.78
CA PRO A 809 -24.96 20.44 -11.68
C PRO A 809 -24.27 19.83 -12.90
N ALA A 810 -23.22 20.47 -13.42
CA ALA A 810 -22.47 19.94 -14.57
C ALA A 810 -21.70 18.65 -14.23
N SER A 811 -21.30 18.48 -12.95
CA SER A 811 -20.39 17.40 -12.53
C SER A 811 -21.03 16.32 -11.66
N LYS A 812 -22.28 16.50 -11.21
CA LYS A 812 -22.97 15.59 -10.28
C LYS A 812 -24.44 15.39 -10.67
N ALA A 813 -25.13 14.54 -9.91
CA ALA A 813 -26.52 14.14 -10.17
C ALA A 813 -27.55 15.14 -9.62
N ILE A 814 -27.26 16.44 -9.76
CA ILE A 814 -28.17 17.55 -9.43
C ILE A 814 -28.59 18.20 -10.75
N ILE A 815 -29.83 18.64 -10.82
CA ILE A 815 -30.36 19.34 -11.99
C ILE A 815 -30.40 20.83 -11.66
N GLY A 816 -29.66 21.65 -12.40
CA GLY A 816 -29.63 23.10 -12.18
C GLY A 816 -30.86 23.79 -12.81
N MET A 817 -31.40 24.82 -12.16
CA MET A 817 -32.48 25.65 -12.69
C MET A 817 -32.02 27.08 -12.96
N PRO A 818 -31.47 27.37 -14.16
CA PRO A 818 -31.03 28.71 -14.53
C PRO A 818 -32.17 29.72 -14.75
N ASN A 819 -33.41 29.27 -14.97
CA ASN A 819 -34.52 30.19 -15.27
C ASN A 819 -35.01 30.95 -14.03
N THR A 820 -35.81 31.99 -14.28
CA THR A 820 -36.56 32.73 -13.26
C THR A 820 -37.84 32.00 -12.80
N ASN A 821 -38.41 31.13 -13.63
CA ASN A 821 -39.59 30.35 -13.25
C ASN A 821 -39.21 29.24 -12.25
N LEU A 822 -39.77 29.32 -11.04
CA LEU A 822 -39.43 28.41 -9.92
C LEU A 822 -40.36 27.19 -9.82
N LYS A 823 -41.28 27.01 -10.77
CA LYS A 823 -42.22 25.87 -10.77
C LYS A 823 -41.48 24.54 -10.87
N GLY A 824 -41.76 23.63 -9.93
CA GLY A 824 -41.15 22.29 -9.87
C GLY A 824 -39.74 22.27 -9.26
N LEU A 825 -39.31 23.36 -8.62
CA LEU A 825 -38.06 23.43 -7.85
C LEU A 825 -38.17 22.55 -6.60
N ASN A 826 -37.15 21.71 -6.35
CA ASN A 826 -37.12 20.82 -5.20
C ASN A 826 -36.18 21.30 -4.09
N THR A 827 -35.12 22.02 -4.46
CA THR A 827 -34.09 22.48 -3.54
C THR A 827 -33.72 23.93 -3.79
N ILE A 828 -33.71 24.72 -2.73
CA ILE A 828 -33.18 26.10 -2.75
C ILE A 828 -31.95 26.21 -1.85
N ILE A 829 -31.01 27.02 -2.30
CA ILE A 829 -29.78 27.31 -1.56
C ILE A 829 -29.58 28.83 -1.53
N GLY A 830 -29.29 29.43 -0.39
CA GLY A 830 -29.11 30.88 -0.31
C GLY A 830 -28.99 31.39 1.11
N LYS A 831 -28.74 32.69 1.28
CA LYS A 831 -28.77 33.30 2.61
C LYS A 831 -30.19 33.35 3.13
N GLU A 832 -30.36 33.22 4.43
CA GLU A 832 -31.66 33.15 5.08
C GLU A 832 -32.56 34.35 4.72
N ASP A 833 -32.02 35.56 4.78
CA ASP A 833 -32.75 36.80 4.45
C ASP A 833 -33.22 36.84 2.99
N ASP A 834 -32.39 36.35 2.07
CA ASP A 834 -32.72 36.29 0.64
C ASP A 834 -33.80 35.24 0.37
N LEU A 835 -33.69 34.08 1.02
CA LEU A 835 -34.63 32.97 0.84
C LEU A 835 -36.00 33.28 1.44
N HIS A 836 -36.07 33.99 2.56
CA HIS A 836 -37.33 34.36 3.20
C HIS A 836 -38.26 35.11 2.24
N GLN A 837 -37.72 36.00 1.40
CA GLN A 837 -38.51 36.73 0.39
C GLN A 837 -39.01 35.83 -0.74
N ILE A 838 -38.26 34.77 -1.08
CA ILE A 838 -38.53 33.89 -2.21
C ILE A 838 -39.55 32.81 -1.85
N ILE A 839 -39.46 32.25 -0.64
CA ILE A 839 -40.27 31.11 -0.18
C ILE A 839 -41.76 31.49 -0.05
N GLY A 840 -42.07 32.76 0.21
CA GLY A 840 -43.45 33.26 0.22
C GLY A 840 -44.11 33.36 -1.17
N SER A 841 -43.39 33.08 -2.26
CA SER A 841 -43.93 33.15 -3.62
C SER A 841 -44.78 31.91 -3.98
N PRO A 842 -45.97 32.07 -4.57
CA PRO A 842 -46.84 30.95 -4.97
C PRO A 842 -46.24 30.04 -6.05
N GLU A 843 -45.10 30.39 -6.65
CA GLU A 843 -44.37 29.55 -7.60
C GLU A 843 -43.57 28.43 -6.93
N VAL A 844 -43.39 28.49 -5.60
CA VAL A 844 -42.44 27.67 -4.83
C VAL A 844 -43.18 26.71 -3.89
N ASN A 845 -44.05 25.85 -4.43
CA ASN A 845 -44.94 24.99 -3.61
C ASN A 845 -44.40 23.57 -3.35
N ASP A 846 -43.38 23.11 -4.09
CA ASP A 846 -42.90 21.70 -4.09
C ASP A 846 -41.51 21.51 -3.47
N LEU A 847 -41.08 22.43 -2.60
CA LEU A 847 -39.77 22.37 -1.95
C LEU A 847 -39.65 21.17 -1.02
N LYS A 848 -38.52 20.47 -1.13
CA LYS A 848 -38.14 19.34 -0.25
C LYS A 848 -36.93 19.66 0.59
N TYR A 849 -36.05 20.53 0.10
CA TYR A 849 -34.81 20.89 0.78
C TYR A 849 -34.54 22.39 0.72
N ILE A 850 -34.13 22.94 1.84
CA ILE A 850 -33.69 24.33 1.97
C ILE A 850 -32.32 24.31 2.61
N ILE A 851 -31.32 24.83 1.90
CA ILE A 851 -29.95 24.91 2.39
C ILE A 851 -29.61 26.38 2.60
N THR A 852 -29.37 26.76 3.84
CA THR A 852 -29.17 28.17 4.20
C THR A 852 -27.95 28.38 5.10
N ASP A 853 -27.54 29.63 5.26
CA ASP A 853 -26.43 29.98 6.15
C ASP A 853 -26.82 29.84 7.63
N TYR A 854 -25.81 29.77 8.49
CA TYR A 854 -26.03 29.63 9.92
C TYR A 854 -26.44 30.95 10.54
N GLN A 855 -27.72 31.10 10.87
CA GLN A 855 -28.22 32.12 11.78
C GLN A 855 -28.77 31.50 13.08
N ARG A 856 -28.47 32.15 14.21
CA ARG A 856 -28.85 31.66 15.55
C ARG A 856 -30.37 31.75 15.79
N ASN A 857 -30.97 32.83 15.31
CA ASN A 857 -32.41 33.11 15.37
C ASN A 857 -32.96 33.08 13.95
N SER A 858 -33.22 31.88 13.46
CA SER A 858 -33.71 31.68 12.10
C SER A 858 -35.22 31.87 12.07
N ILE A 859 -35.68 32.68 11.12
CA ILE A 859 -37.09 32.97 10.87
C ILE A 859 -37.69 31.87 9.99
N LEU A 860 -36.87 31.20 9.17
CA LEU A 860 -37.34 30.15 8.25
C LEU A 860 -38.00 28.96 8.96
N THR A 861 -37.65 28.68 10.23
CA THR A 861 -38.30 27.62 10.99
C THR A 861 -39.73 27.94 11.40
N ASP A 862 -40.10 29.22 11.45
CA ASP A 862 -41.44 29.65 11.83
C ASP A 862 -42.35 29.81 10.61
N VAL A 863 -41.78 29.97 9.42
CA VAL A 863 -42.49 30.23 8.16
C VAL A 863 -42.71 28.95 7.33
N ILE A 864 -41.99 27.86 7.63
CA ILE A 864 -41.93 26.67 6.78
C ILE A 864 -42.37 25.43 7.55
N ASP A 865 -43.20 24.60 6.91
CA ASP A 865 -43.54 23.29 7.44
C ASP A 865 -42.33 22.34 7.39
N THR A 866 -41.70 22.16 8.56
CA THR A 866 -40.53 21.29 8.76
C THR A 866 -40.87 19.79 8.76
N GLU A 867 -42.15 19.40 8.81
CA GLU A 867 -42.56 18.00 8.65
C GLU A 867 -42.43 17.55 7.19
N VAL A 868 -42.59 18.48 6.25
CA VAL A 868 -42.53 18.23 4.80
C VAL A 868 -41.18 18.66 4.20
N THR A 869 -40.58 19.74 4.72
CA THR A 869 -39.37 20.35 4.15
C THR A 869 -38.15 20.17 5.05
N THR A 870 -37.06 19.63 4.50
CA THR A 870 -35.80 19.49 5.25
C THR A 870 -34.95 20.75 5.17
N ILE A 871 -34.72 21.41 6.31
CA ILE A 871 -33.81 22.56 6.42
C ILE A 871 -32.41 22.09 6.81
N GLN A 872 -31.39 22.50 6.06
CA GLN A 872 -29.98 22.29 6.35
C GLN A 872 -29.29 23.63 6.50
N ARG A 873 -28.61 23.85 7.64
CA ARG A 873 -27.79 25.04 7.86
C ARG A 873 -26.32 24.73 7.63
N GLY A 874 -25.64 25.59 6.89
CA GLY A 874 -24.20 25.51 6.65
C GLY A 874 -23.50 26.79 7.00
N PHE A 875 -22.19 26.75 6.99
CA PHE A 875 -21.37 27.94 7.17
C PHE A 875 -20.22 27.93 6.17
N GLY A 876 -19.91 29.10 5.65
CA GLY A 876 -18.84 29.33 4.70
C GLY A 876 -18.39 30.78 4.76
N LEU A 877 -17.11 30.99 4.46
CA LEU A 877 -16.54 32.32 4.27
C LEU A 877 -16.54 32.54 2.76
N LEU A 878 -17.50 33.31 2.25
CA LEU A 878 -17.72 33.48 0.80
C LEU A 878 -16.45 33.82 0.01
N GLU A 879 -15.53 34.55 0.66
CA GLU A 879 -14.29 35.08 0.08
C GLU A 879 -13.11 34.11 0.21
N SER A 880 -13.19 33.08 1.04
CA SER A 880 -12.03 32.22 1.37
C SER A 880 -12.37 30.73 1.28
N ILE A 881 -13.52 30.35 1.80
CA ILE A 881 -13.97 28.97 1.96
C ILE A 881 -15.48 28.96 1.67
N PRO A 882 -15.90 28.87 0.41
CA PRO A 882 -17.32 29.00 0.03
C PRO A 882 -18.25 28.10 0.84
N ILE A 883 -17.80 26.89 1.19
CA ILE A 883 -18.51 25.97 2.08
C ILE A 883 -17.48 25.34 3.03
N LEU A 884 -17.61 25.62 4.33
CA LEU A 884 -16.74 25.12 5.39
C LEU A 884 -17.40 23.96 6.13
N SER A 885 -18.62 24.14 6.59
CA SER A 885 -19.38 23.16 7.37
C SER A 885 -20.84 23.08 6.94
N LEU A 886 -21.47 21.95 7.19
CA LEU A 886 -22.85 21.71 6.79
C LEU A 886 -23.57 20.74 7.75
N ASN A 887 -24.82 21.03 8.05
CA ASN A 887 -25.75 20.08 8.66
C ASN A 887 -26.29 19.14 7.58
N THR A 888 -26.33 17.84 7.90
CA THR A 888 -26.69 16.77 6.95
C THR A 888 -27.78 15.89 7.52
N ASN A 889 -28.45 15.10 6.70
CA ASN A 889 -29.58 14.32 7.21
C ASN A 889 -29.17 13.33 8.30
N ASP A 890 -29.99 13.26 9.35
CA ASP A 890 -29.89 12.22 10.37
C ASP A 890 -30.10 10.84 9.74
N PHE A 891 -29.42 9.84 10.30
CA PHE A 891 -29.64 8.46 9.93
C PHE A 891 -30.40 7.73 11.03
N ASN A 892 -31.61 7.27 10.68
CA ASN A 892 -32.46 6.41 11.50
C ASN A 892 -32.56 5.04 10.84
N GLY A 893 -31.96 4.01 11.44
CA GLY A 893 -31.95 2.68 10.84
C GLY A 893 -31.60 1.57 11.80
N LYS A 894 -31.00 0.50 11.28
CA LYS A 894 -30.56 -0.65 12.06
C LYS A 894 -29.07 -0.92 11.89
N ASP A 895 -28.42 -1.41 12.94
CA ASP A 895 -27.04 -1.89 12.91
C ASP A 895 -26.93 -3.31 12.30
N ILE A 896 -25.71 -3.86 12.29
CA ILE A 896 -25.42 -5.20 11.76
C ILE A 896 -26.13 -6.31 12.54
N ALA A 897 -26.47 -6.05 13.81
CA ALA A 897 -27.21 -6.97 14.67
C ALA A 897 -28.73 -6.75 14.59
N GLY A 898 -29.21 -5.93 13.65
CA GLY A 898 -30.63 -5.62 13.47
C GLY A 898 -31.23 -4.68 14.53
N LYS A 899 -30.40 -4.05 15.37
CA LYS A 899 -30.84 -3.14 16.45
C LYS A 899 -30.95 -1.70 15.97
N PRO A 900 -31.85 -0.88 16.56
CA PRO A 900 -31.95 0.54 16.22
C PRO A 900 -30.61 1.26 16.33
N LEU A 901 -30.27 2.03 15.30
CA LEU A 901 -29.06 2.83 15.19
C LEU A 901 -29.43 4.25 14.76
N PHE A 902 -29.00 5.21 15.57
CA PHE A 902 -29.11 6.65 15.30
C PHE A 902 -27.72 7.23 15.02
N GLN A 903 -27.58 8.02 13.96
CA GLN A 903 -26.42 8.87 13.76
C GLN A 903 -26.89 10.30 13.45
N ALA A 904 -26.58 11.22 14.35
CA ALA A 904 -26.85 12.63 14.15
C ALA A 904 -26.03 13.15 12.95
N GLY A 905 -26.73 13.69 11.96
CA GLY A 905 -26.19 14.48 10.87
C GLY A 905 -26.49 15.97 11.03
N THR A 906 -27.57 16.33 11.74
CA THR A 906 -28.04 17.70 11.91
C THR A 906 -28.04 18.11 13.38
N ASN A 907 -27.63 19.35 13.63
CA ASN A 907 -27.93 20.12 14.82
C ASN A 907 -28.16 21.58 14.40
N LEU A 908 -29.44 21.97 14.27
CA LEU A 908 -29.84 23.28 13.72
C LEU A 908 -29.33 24.47 14.55
N LYS A 909 -28.94 24.25 15.81
CA LYS A 909 -28.34 25.28 16.68
C LYS A 909 -26.87 25.57 16.35
N THR A 910 -26.30 24.87 15.38
CA THR A 910 -24.87 24.88 15.06
C THR A 910 -24.62 25.19 13.59
N ALA A 911 -23.39 25.59 13.26
CA ALA A 911 -22.93 25.77 11.90
C ALA A 911 -22.74 24.43 11.13
N GLY A 912 -23.10 23.30 11.75
CA GLY A 912 -22.91 21.97 11.20
C GLY A 912 -21.53 21.40 11.49
N ARG A 913 -21.16 20.33 10.79
CA ARG A 913 -19.82 19.72 10.88
C ARG A 913 -18.96 20.14 9.70
N PRO A 914 -17.64 20.30 9.87
CA PRO A 914 -16.74 20.53 8.76
C PRO A 914 -16.92 19.47 7.67
N ILE A 915 -17.06 19.89 6.41
CA ILE A 915 -17.21 18.95 5.31
C ILE A 915 -15.91 18.16 5.10
N PRO A 916 -15.97 16.90 4.62
CA PRO A 916 -14.78 16.10 4.39
C PRO A 916 -13.76 16.80 3.50
N GLY A 917 -12.51 16.79 3.96
CA GLY A 917 -11.40 17.51 3.33
C GLY A 917 -11.06 18.84 4.00
N ILE A 918 -11.93 19.31 4.90
CA ILE A 918 -11.68 20.45 5.79
C ILE A 918 -11.47 19.93 7.21
N ALA A 919 -10.37 20.37 7.82
CA ALA A 919 -10.12 20.22 9.24
C ALA A 919 -10.28 21.57 9.92
N VAL A 920 -10.90 21.56 11.10
CA VAL A 920 -11.06 22.73 11.96
C VAL A 920 -10.38 22.41 13.27
N GLN A 921 -9.61 23.35 13.80
CA GLN A 921 -9.08 23.28 15.15
C GLN A 921 -9.40 24.58 15.89
N ILE A 922 -9.59 24.46 17.20
CA ILE A 922 -9.82 25.59 18.08
C ILE A 922 -8.56 25.80 18.91
N VAL A 923 -8.03 27.02 18.91
CA VAL A 923 -6.79 27.37 19.60
C VAL A 923 -6.98 28.57 20.51
N ASP A 924 -6.13 28.64 21.52
CA ASP A 924 -6.04 29.80 22.40
C ASP A 924 -5.47 30.99 21.61
N PRO A 925 -6.18 32.13 21.46
CA PRO A 925 -5.68 33.28 20.71
C PRO A 925 -4.45 33.93 21.36
N SER A 926 -4.22 33.70 22.67
CA SER A 926 -2.99 34.13 23.36
C SER A 926 -1.80 33.23 23.06
N ASN A 927 -2.05 31.98 22.66
CA ASN A 927 -1.02 31.01 22.29
C ASN A 927 -1.53 30.10 21.17
N TRP A 928 -1.24 30.49 19.93
CA TRP A 928 -1.63 29.81 18.70
C TRP A 928 -1.16 28.35 18.54
N THR A 929 -0.35 27.82 19.46
CA THR A 929 0.07 26.41 19.49
C THR A 929 -0.74 25.54 20.45
N LYS A 930 -1.49 26.16 21.38
CA LYS A 930 -2.28 25.48 22.40
C LYS A 930 -3.66 25.14 21.83
N LEU A 931 -3.88 23.84 21.59
CA LEU A 931 -5.18 23.30 21.20
C LEU A 931 -6.13 23.29 22.41
N LEU A 932 -7.35 23.74 22.20
CA LEU A 932 -8.42 23.70 23.19
C LEU A 932 -9.22 22.39 23.10
N ASN A 933 -9.80 21.96 24.21
CA ASN A 933 -10.65 20.77 24.30
C ASN A 933 -12.05 21.03 23.71
N SER A 934 -12.88 20.00 23.68
CA SER A 934 -14.29 20.13 23.29
C SER A 934 -15.02 21.14 24.18
N ASN A 935 -15.86 21.97 23.57
CA ASN A 935 -16.67 23.02 24.23
C ASN A 935 -15.90 24.22 24.82
N GLU A 936 -14.58 24.32 24.59
CA GLU A 936 -13.80 25.50 24.98
C GLU A 936 -13.79 26.52 23.83
N VAL A 937 -14.09 27.78 24.14
CA VAL A 937 -14.14 28.88 23.16
C VAL A 937 -12.72 29.35 22.85
N GLY A 938 -12.41 29.51 21.56
CA GLY A 938 -11.15 30.07 21.09
C GLY A 938 -11.21 30.45 19.62
N ALA A 939 -10.05 30.77 19.04
CA ALA A 939 -9.94 31.13 17.63
C ALA A 939 -10.14 29.92 16.72
N ILE A 940 -10.97 30.09 15.67
CA ILE A 940 -11.26 29.04 14.70
C ILE A 940 -10.19 29.06 13.59
N LEU A 941 -9.38 28.01 13.54
CA LEU A 941 -8.39 27.79 12.49
C LEU A 941 -8.82 26.65 11.56
N VAL A 942 -8.59 26.82 10.25
CA VAL A 942 -9.06 25.90 9.21
C VAL A 942 -7.92 25.43 8.32
N LYS A 943 -7.95 24.17 7.91
CA LYS A 943 -7.00 23.59 6.95
C LYS A 943 -7.73 22.68 5.97
N GLY A 944 -7.48 22.85 4.68
CA GLY A 944 -8.09 22.02 3.65
C GLY A 944 -7.71 22.48 2.25
N ALA A 945 -7.92 21.60 1.26
CA ALA A 945 -7.70 21.93 -0.16
C ALA A 945 -8.83 22.82 -0.72
N GLN A 946 -9.91 23.02 0.03
CA GLN A 946 -11.06 23.85 -0.33
C GLN A 946 -10.81 25.35 -0.11
N ILE A 947 -9.75 25.70 0.62
CA ILE A 947 -9.43 27.10 0.94
C ILE A 947 -8.87 27.78 -0.32
N ALA A 948 -9.53 28.85 -0.76
CA ALA A 948 -9.19 29.65 -1.92
C ALA A 948 -7.80 30.29 -1.79
N GLN A 949 -7.17 30.59 -2.93
CA GLN A 949 -5.98 31.44 -2.93
C GLN A 949 -6.42 32.90 -2.95
N HIS A 950 -5.98 33.66 -1.95
CA HIS A 950 -6.25 35.09 -1.89
C HIS A 950 -5.19 35.85 -2.68
N LEU A 951 -5.62 36.57 -3.73
CA LEU A 951 -4.74 37.39 -4.57
C LEU A 951 -4.39 38.75 -3.94
N THR A 952 -5.10 39.16 -2.89
CA THR A 952 -5.03 40.52 -2.31
C THR A 952 -4.71 40.58 -0.82
N ILE A 953 -4.57 39.44 -0.13
CA ILE A 953 -4.43 39.41 1.33
C ILE A 953 -2.97 39.17 1.78
N LYS A 954 -2.56 39.85 2.86
CA LYS A 954 -1.23 39.76 3.48
C LYS A 954 -0.96 38.36 4.07
N SER A 955 0.31 37.99 4.20
CA SER A 955 0.79 36.74 4.82
C SER A 955 0.34 36.50 6.28
N ALA A 956 -0.24 37.51 6.95
CA ALA A 956 -0.59 37.50 8.37
C ALA A 956 -1.79 36.61 8.76
N GLU A 957 -2.57 36.09 7.80
CA GLU A 957 -3.71 35.21 8.09
C GLU A 957 -3.35 33.72 8.26
N TRP A 958 -2.16 33.31 7.84
CA TRP A 958 -1.73 31.92 7.95
C TRP A 958 -0.88 31.70 9.20
N ILE A 959 -1.38 30.87 10.11
CA ILE A 959 -0.77 30.58 11.40
C ILE A 959 -0.35 29.11 11.40
N ASN A 960 0.96 28.83 11.36
CA ASN A 960 1.51 27.47 11.36
C ASN A 960 0.91 26.56 10.27
N GLY A 961 0.59 27.11 9.10
CA GLY A 961 -0.02 26.39 7.97
C GLY A 961 -1.53 26.13 8.11
N TRP A 962 -2.21 26.86 8.99
CA TRP A 962 -3.67 26.92 9.10
C TRP A 962 -4.16 28.33 8.75
N PHE A 963 -5.30 28.40 8.09
CA PHE A 963 -5.98 29.65 7.77
C PHE A 963 -6.76 30.15 8.99
N ASN A 964 -6.49 31.38 9.42
CA ASN A 964 -7.24 32.04 10.48
C ASN A 964 -8.53 32.63 9.93
N THR A 965 -9.67 32.21 10.49
CA THR A 965 -10.99 32.73 10.06
C THR A 965 -11.33 34.09 10.68
N ASN A 966 -10.53 34.57 11.64
CA ASN A 966 -10.81 35.75 12.46
C ASN A 966 -12.14 35.68 13.24
N MET A 967 -12.61 34.46 13.52
CA MET A 967 -13.79 34.23 14.34
C MET A 967 -13.46 33.39 15.58
N SER A 968 -14.28 33.58 16.60
CA SER A 968 -14.26 32.81 17.84
C SER A 968 -15.36 31.74 17.84
N GLY A 969 -15.08 30.57 18.41
CA GLY A 969 -16.04 29.49 18.52
C GLY A 969 -15.48 28.25 19.20
N TYR A 970 -16.24 27.16 19.16
CA TYR A 970 -15.84 25.88 19.73
C TYR A 970 -16.36 24.69 18.90
N LEU A 971 -15.74 23.52 19.10
CA LEU A 971 -16.22 22.24 18.59
C LEU A 971 -16.76 21.40 19.76
N ASP A 972 -17.94 20.82 19.60
CA ASP A 972 -18.48 19.89 20.60
C ASP A 972 -17.83 18.48 20.51
N GLU A 973 -18.13 17.58 21.44
CA GLU A 973 -17.63 16.19 21.42
C GLU A 973 -18.02 15.45 20.11
N ASN A 974 -19.17 15.81 19.53
CA ASN A 974 -19.69 15.28 18.26
C ASN A 974 -19.08 15.96 17.02
N GLY A 975 -18.30 17.02 17.19
CA GLY A 975 -17.62 17.84 16.19
C GLY A 975 -18.53 18.76 15.39
N PHE A 976 -19.70 19.09 15.93
CA PHE A 976 -20.46 20.24 15.46
C PHE A 976 -19.73 21.53 15.86
N MET A 977 -19.74 22.48 14.94
CA MET A 977 -19.08 23.77 15.11
C MET A 977 -20.09 24.81 15.59
N HIS A 978 -19.71 25.51 16.66
CA HIS A 978 -20.46 26.60 17.25
C HIS A 978 -19.68 27.90 17.06
N ILE A 979 -20.34 28.91 16.52
CA ILE A 979 -19.74 30.23 16.29
C ILE A 979 -20.23 31.19 17.39
N VAL A 980 -19.32 31.95 17.98
CA VAL A 980 -19.59 32.95 19.03
C VAL A 980 -19.42 34.33 18.41
N LYS A 981 -20.39 35.24 18.62
CA LYS A 981 -20.28 36.63 18.14
C LYS A 981 -19.40 37.45 19.08
N ALA A 982 -18.68 38.44 18.55
CA ALA A 982 -17.82 39.34 19.34
C ALA A 982 -18.54 40.07 20.48
N SER A 983 -19.86 40.28 20.39
CA SER A 983 -20.68 40.89 21.46
C SER A 983 -20.95 39.95 22.65
N ASP A 984 -20.70 38.66 22.50
CA ASP A 984 -20.95 37.63 23.53
C ASP A 984 -19.66 37.23 24.28
N GLU A 985 -18.48 37.76 23.91
CA GLU A 985 -17.20 37.42 24.56
C GLU A 985 -17.10 37.89 26.02
N THR A 986 -18.06 38.68 26.51
CA THR A 986 -18.13 39.21 27.88
C THR A 986 -19.09 38.46 28.81
N LYS A 987 -19.63 37.30 28.42
CA LYS A 987 -20.46 36.42 29.27
C LYS A 987 -19.87 35.03 29.34
#